data_AF-A0A364NE07-F1
#
_entry.id   AF-A0A364NE07-F1
#
_cell.length_a   1.000
_cell.length_b   1.000
_cell.length_c   1.000
_cell.angle_alpha   90.00
_cell.angle_beta   90.00
_cell.angle_gamma   90.00
#
_symmetry.space_group_name_H-M   'P 1'
#
loop_
_entity.id
_entity.type
_entity.pdbx_description
1 polymer ?
#
loop_
_entity_poly.entity_id
_entity_poly.type
_entity_poly.pdbx_seq_one_letter_code
_entity_poly.pdbx_strand_id
1 'polypeptide(L)'
;MSLEVDPQYVKTGMWVNMDGGPVLGKTITTDTQTGNLVVALLAVLSTLGMVLQNQTFEKPLTLSATAHLWHLIAFAIHQVRANGRPADAMFRQQQAMLRTLPTPSSVVAEAVKLWWVWRKKTERPFLRSLLLVLIAIAFTSVTIAASIFSSLIVDTGVIDVLVDSPLCGGATVNTTAIRTYVTALHATAPTYAQECYGNGSLPATCDTFTQPSIPLKTENIPCPFNETMCNTEDSIRVDSGLIDVGKAFGLNLAAKDRVRHRKQIECSVLPIEGYWDVVPLEIATPLWPTYRAPFPEEEIFIAYYGPHSRAAPWSYVGYFVASNSSAFPSVPRGMAFWGQPDADIVPSWIPKEQFYPLTSPYGQHGDIFLKPVQPNSLLFQGPVDDPLYSAHKEVHLIDMSTNKTVTHYLADDPVRVVGCTQFFQYCHARESKAEYCTPMRATPHFELRDTEFPEANSMQRAVLQLLTMSEWLYQTQDIQSCKLSDQINQGNGNTVSLPKDFWKQEVLAWEQEHWAAMQIAVSRYAIGPKTIDPLADGFLLEPQTEGEKALCGVQKMKKSGQFVNINVFGLSFVFAFSILVAIIDITLLKFLIYLSRFRRALGPRIARWTQDGVWQLQRRAYEGEGHREWTDLESEIPLMEKGHKLKDLSILWLPGKSPMMVQTTSFTSSNSSVSEQPPTYDGSVNSAEAIEENAGQRTGWYEFWRRR
;
A
#
# COMPACT_ATOMS: atom_id res chain seq x y z
N MET A 1 -2.30 -21.14 14.80
CA MET A 1 -3.43 -20.64 14.00
C MET A 1 -2.90 -19.57 13.07
N SER A 2 -3.26 -19.56 11.78
CA SER A 2 -2.80 -18.48 10.89
C SER A 2 -3.64 -17.21 11.14
N LEU A 3 -2.95 -16.07 11.28
CA LEU A 3 -3.59 -14.76 11.32
C LEU A 3 -3.87 -14.22 9.91
N GLU A 4 -3.15 -14.73 8.90
CA GLU A 4 -3.33 -14.34 7.51
C GLU A 4 -4.71 -14.77 7.00
N VAL A 5 -5.36 -13.91 6.22
CA VAL A 5 -6.65 -14.23 5.59
C VAL A 5 -6.49 -15.41 4.62
N ASP A 6 -7.38 -16.39 4.74
CA ASP A 6 -7.44 -17.50 3.79
C ASP A 6 -7.79 -16.97 2.39
N PRO A 7 -7.09 -17.39 1.33
CA PRO A 7 -7.38 -16.97 -0.05
C PRO A 7 -8.85 -17.09 -0.47
N GLN A 8 -9.60 -18.05 0.08
CA GLN A 8 -11.02 -18.22 -0.24
C GLN A 8 -11.92 -17.08 0.29
N TYR A 9 -11.46 -16.33 1.29
CA TYR A 9 -12.17 -15.19 1.89
C TYR A 9 -11.64 -13.85 1.39
N VAL A 10 -10.83 -13.84 0.33
CA VAL A 10 -10.37 -12.60 -0.31
C VAL A 10 -11.38 -12.16 -1.35
N LYS A 11 -11.85 -10.92 -1.23
CA LYS A 11 -12.74 -10.32 -2.22
C LYS A 11 -12.02 -10.14 -3.55
N THR A 12 -12.53 -10.81 -4.58
CA THR A 12 -12.09 -10.60 -5.96
C THR A 12 -13.04 -9.63 -6.68
N GLY A 13 -12.51 -8.87 -7.63
CA GLY A 13 -13.24 -7.85 -8.38
C GLY A 13 -13.00 -6.42 -7.87
N MET A 14 -13.91 -5.52 -8.24
CA MET A 14 -13.75 -4.09 -8.01
C MET A 14 -14.15 -3.69 -6.58
N TRP A 15 -13.32 -2.85 -5.96
CA TRP A 15 -13.63 -2.17 -4.70
C TRP A 15 -12.91 -0.81 -4.66
N VAL A 16 -13.16 -0.03 -3.62
CA VAL A 16 -12.57 1.30 -3.46
C VAL A 16 -11.78 1.31 -2.16
N ASN A 17 -10.47 1.49 -2.25
CA ASN A 17 -9.64 1.81 -1.10
C ASN A 17 -9.90 3.26 -0.71
N MET A 18 -10.57 3.47 0.42
CA MET A 18 -11.00 4.79 0.86
C MET A 18 -9.81 5.71 1.16
N ASP A 19 -8.62 5.16 1.47
CA ASP A 19 -7.39 5.95 1.65
C ASP A 19 -6.94 6.65 0.35
N GLY A 20 -7.22 6.06 -0.81
CA GLY A 20 -6.97 6.64 -2.13
C GLY A 20 -8.11 7.53 -2.64
N GLY A 21 -9.19 7.66 -1.87
CA GLY A 21 -10.39 8.40 -2.26
C GLY A 21 -11.22 7.73 -3.37
N PRO A 22 -12.33 8.36 -3.79
CA PRO A 22 -13.34 7.73 -4.65
C PRO A 22 -12.90 7.50 -6.10
N VAL A 23 -11.82 8.13 -6.55
CA VAL A 23 -11.32 8.04 -7.94
C VAL A 23 -10.02 7.27 -8.02
N LEU A 24 -8.97 7.72 -7.31
CA LEU A 24 -7.65 7.09 -7.36
C LEU A 24 -7.59 5.79 -6.55
N GLY A 25 -8.46 5.63 -5.55
CA GLY A 25 -8.57 4.42 -4.74
C GLY A 25 -9.38 3.29 -5.38
N LYS A 26 -9.93 3.47 -6.59
CA LYS A 26 -10.63 2.39 -7.28
C LYS A 26 -9.63 1.31 -7.72
N THR A 27 -9.80 0.12 -7.16
CA THR A 27 -8.88 -1.01 -7.35
C THR A 27 -9.67 -2.26 -7.73
N ILE A 28 -9.07 -3.10 -8.58
CA ILE A 28 -9.56 -4.45 -8.86
C ILE A 28 -8.57 -5.44 -8.26
N THR A 29 -9.03 -6.28 -7.33
CA THR A 29 -8.24 -7.39 -6.81
C THR A 29 -8.53 -8.65 -7.63
N THR A 30 -7.49 -9.30 -8.14
CA THR A 30 -7.61 -10.54 -8.93
C THR A 30 -6.41 -11.45 -8.67
N ASP A 31 -6.48 -12.69 -9.11
CA ASP A 31 -5.35 -13.62 -9.04
C ASP A 31 -4.14 -13.17 -9.89
N THR A 32 -2.96 -13.67 -9.55
CA THR A 32 -1.71 -13.32 -10.25
C THR A 32 -1.70 -13.69 -11.73
N GLN A 33 -2.41 -14.75 -12.15
CA GLN A 33 -2.42 -15.13 -13.58
C GLN A 33 -3.18 -14.10 -14.40
N THR A 34 -4.38 -13.72 -13.97
CA THR A 34 -5.17 -12.65 -14.58
C THR A 34 -4.43 -11.31 -14.51
N GLY A 35 -3.76 -11.03 -13.39
CA GLY A 35 -2.87 -9.88 -13.25
C GLY A 35 -1.82 -9.79 -14.34
N ASN A 36 -1.09 -10.88 -14.56
CA ASN A 36 -0.06 -10.97 -15.60
C ASN A 36 -0.63 -10.78 -17.01
N LEU A 37 -1.85 -11.28 -17.28
CA LEU A 37 -2.54 -11.02 -18.55
C LEU A 37 -2.86 -9.53 -18.74
N VAL A 38 -3.28 -8.83 -17.69
CA VAL A 38 -3.53 -7.37 -17.75
C VAL A 38 -2.24 -6.59 -17.97
N VAL A 39 -1.14 -6.97 -17.29
CA VAL A 39 0.18 -6.37 -17.53
C VAL A 39 0.61 -6.59 -18.98
N ALA A 40 0.46 -7.80 -19.51
CA ALA A 40 0.77 -8.10 -20.90
C ALA A 40 -0.09 -7.27 -21.87
N LEU A 41 -1.39 -7.13 -21.60
CA LEU A 41 -2.29 -6.32 -22.40
C LEU A 41 -1.90 -4.83 -22.39
N LEU A 42 -1.57 -4.28 -21.23
CA LEU A 42 -1.06 -2.91 -21.07
C LEU A 42 0.26 -2.71 -21.81
N ALA A 43 1.18 -3.68 -21.74
CA ALA A 43 2.42 -3.66 -22.49
C ALA A 43 2.16 -3.67 -24.01
N VAL A 44 1.24 -4.50 -24.50
CA VAL A 44 0.87 -4.55 -25.93
C VAL A 44 0.23 -3.23 -26.40
N LEU A 45 -0.71 -2.68 -25.63
CA LEU A 45 -1.36 -1.39 -25.94
C LEU A 45 -0.36 -0.22 -25.99
N SER A 46 0.66 -0.26 -25.13
CA SER A 46 1.69 0.77 -25.07
C SER A 46 2.82 0.58 -26.09
N THR A 47 3.17 -0.64 -26.50
CA THR A 47 4.38 -0.91 -27.32
C THR A 47 4.16 -1.60 -28.66
N LEU A 48 3.33 -2.65 -28.73
CA LEU A 48 3.31 -3.57 -29.89
C LEU A 48 2.12 -3.37 -30.82
N GLY A 49 1.09 -2.63 -30.41
CA GLY A 49 -0.08 -2.37 -31.22
C GLY A 49 -0.99 -3.58 -31.33
N MET A 50 -2.19 -3.48 -30.77
CA MET A 50 -3.22 -4.49 -30.98
C MET A 50 -3.76 -4.34 -32.40
N VAL A 51 -3.65 -5.37 -33.23
CA VAL A 51 -4.33 -5.43 -34.53
C VAL A 51 -5.71 -6.03 -34.31
N LEU A 52 -6.75 -5.21 -34.32
CA LEU A 52 -8.12 -5.72 -34.39
C LEU A 52 -8.39 -6.16 -35.82
N GLN A 53 -8.27 -7.47 -36.04
CA GLN A 53 -8.64 -8.09 -37.30
C GLN A 53 -10.12 -8.43 -37.26
N ASN A 54 -10.96 -7.50 -37.73
CA ASN A 54 -12.38 -7.76 -37.96
C ASN A 54 -12.57 -8.16 -39.43
N GLN A 55 -13.27 -9.27 -39.67
CA GLN A 55 -13.47 -9.86 -41.01
C GLN A 55 -14.26 -8.96 -41.98
N THR A 56 -14.79 -7.83 -41.49
CA THR A 56 -15.56 -6.83 -42.23
C THR A 56 -14.78 -5.56 -42.63
N PHE A 57 -13.56 -5.34 -42.13
CA PHE A 57 -12.74 -4.19 -42.49
C PHE A 57 -11.53 -4.62 -43.32
N GLU A 58 -11.41 -4.10 -44.55
CA GLU A 58 -10.28 -4.39 -45.46
C GLU A 58 -8.91 -3.88 -44.94
N LYS A 59 -8.88 -3.05 -43.89
CA LYS A 59 -7.65 -2.55 -43.28
C LYS A 59 -7.59 -2.92 -41.79
N PRO A 60 -6.53 -3.63 -41.33
CA PRO A 60 -6.34 -3.91 -39.92
C PRO A 60 -6.28 -2.61 -39.12
N LEU A 61 -7.10 -2.49 -38.08
CA LEU A 61 -7.03 -1.37 -37.16
C LEU A 61 -5.95 -1.67 -36.13
N THR A 62 -4.77 -1.09 -36.33
CA THR A 62 -3.70 -1.12 -35.34
C THR A 62 -4.00 -0.06 -34.29
N LEU A 63 -4.06 -0.43 -33.01
CA LEU A 63 -4.20 0.48 -31.87
C LEU A 63 -2.88 0.49 -31.09
N SER A 64 -1.97 1.40 -31.44
CA SER A 64 -0.78 1.68 -30.62
C SER A 64 -0.70 3.17 -30.31
N ALA A 65 -0.82 3.54 -29.04
CA ALA A 65 -0.77 4.95 -28.64
C ALA A 65 0.55 5.60 -29.07
N THR A 66 1.65 4.86 -28.92
CA THR A 66 3.01 5.33 -29.23
C THR A 66 3.26 5.51 -30.72
N ALA A 67 2.84 4.58 -31.59
CA ALA A 67 3.05 4.78 -33.02
C ALA A 67 2.16 5.91 -33.58
N HIS A 68 0.88 5.96 -33.18
CA HIS A 68 -0.02 7.04 -33.60
C HIS A 68 0.43 8.41 -33.06
N LEU A 69 0.89 8.48 -31.82
CA LEU A 69 1.45 9.71 -31.28
C LEU A 69 2.71 10.14 -32.06
N TRP A 70 3.57 9.18 -32.41
CA TRP A 70 4.74 9.45 -33.24
C TRP A 70 4.36 9.93 -34.65
N HIS A 71 3.35 9.34 -35.28
CA HIS A 71 2.87 9.79 -36.58
C HIS A 71 2.40 11.25 -36.53
N LEU A 72 1.66 11.62 -35.49
CA LEU A 72 1.23 13.00 -35.26
C LEU A 72 2.43 13.95 -35.09
N ILE A 73 3.46 13.53 -34.36
CA ILE A 73 4.71 14.31 -34.20
C ILE A 73 5.45 14.44 -35.53
N ALA A 74 5.63 13.34 -36.27
CA ALA A 74 6.29 13.33 -37.58
C ALA A 74 5.55 14.22 -38.59
N PHE A 75 4.21 14.15 -38.59
CA PHE A 75 3.35 15.04 -39.36
C PHE A 75 3.53 16.50 -38.93
N ALA A 76 3.50 16.82 -37.64
CA ALA A 76 3.68 18.17 -37.14
C ALA A 76 5.06 18.75 -37.53
N ILE A 77 6.14 17.98 -37.36
CA ILE A 77 7.49 18.37 -37.78
C ILE A 77 7.53 18.64 -39.28
N HIS A 78 6.90 17.79 -40.09
CA HIS A 78 6.77 18.01 -41.53
C HIS A 78 6.01 19.31 -41.81
N GLN A 79 4.82 19.50 -41.22
CA GLN A 79 3.97 20.67 -41.47
C GLN A 79 4.64 22.00 -41.06
N VAL A 80 5.39 22.02 -39.95
CA VAL A 80 6.14 23.22 -39.52
C VAL A 80 7.24 23.57 -40.52
N ARG A 81 7.89 22.55 -41.09
CA ARG A 81 8.99 22.70 -42.04
C ARG A 81 8.55 22.92 -43.49
N ALA A 82 7.33 22.55 -43.85
CA ALA A 82 6.76 22.67 -45.20
C ALA A 82 6.38 24.13 -45.57
N ASN A 83 7.31 25.07 -45.45
CA ASN A 83 7.09 26.51 -45.68
C ASN A 83 7.10 26.93 -47.16
N GLY A 84 7.46 26.03 -48.08
CA GLY A 84 7.48 26.30 -49.52
C GLY A 84 8.66 27.12 -50.03
N ARG A 85 9.59 27.52 -49.16
CA ARG A 85 10.80 28.25 -49.56
C ARG A 85 11.75 27.34 -50.35
N PRO A 86 12.59 27.88 -51.24
CA PRO A 86 13.71 27.15 -51.83
C PRO A 86 14.57 26.54 -50.71
N ALA A 87 14.89 25.25 -50.84
CA ALA A 87 15.64 24.50 -49.85
C ALA A 87 16.53 23.47 -50.56
N ASP A 88 17.62 23.09 -49.91
CA ASP A 88 18.57 22.12 -50.46
C ASP A 88 18.00 20.69 -50.52
N ALA A 89 18.71 19.83 -51.25
CA ALA A 89 18.31 18.44 -51.45
C ALA A 89 18.20 17.67 -50.13
N MET A 90 19.12 17.89 -49.18
CA MET A 90 19.10 17.26 -47.87
C MET A 90 17.80 17.60 -47.10
N PHE A 91 17.38 18.85 -47.10
CA PHE A 91 16.13 19.26 -46.46
C PHE A 91 14.91 18.57 -47.09
N ARG A 92 14.86 18.48 -48.43
CA ARG A 92 13.78 17.80 -49.16
C ARG A 92 13.75 16.30 -48.90
N GLN A 93 14.92 15.65 -48.84
CA GLN A 93 15.03 14.24 -48.47
C GLN A 93 14.53 13.98 -47.04
N GLN A 94 14.80 14.89 -46.10
CA GLN A 94 14.25 14.79 -44.74
C GLN A 94 12.72 14.95 -44.70
N GLN A 95 12.13 15.82 -45.54
CA GLN A 95 10.66 15.94 -45.65
C GLN A 95 10.04 14.66 -46.22
N ALA A 96 10.60 14.14 -47.32
CA ALA A 96 10.15 12.88 -47.91
C ALA A 96 10.27 11.71 -46.94
N MET A 97 11.37 11.63 -46.17
CA MET A 97 11.55 10.65 -45.10
C MET A 97 10.46 10.77 -44.03
N LEU A 98 10.12 11.98 -43.56
CA LEU A 98 9.07 12.13 -42.54
C LEU A 98 7.68 11.71 -43.04
N ARG A 99 7.43 11.84 -44.36
CA ARG A 99 6.16 11.46 -44.99
C ARG A 99 5.95 9.94 -45.08
N THR A 100 7.01 9.14 -45.01
CA THR A 100 6.88 7.68 -44.94
C THR A 100 6.44 7.18 -43.57
N LEU A 101 6.22 8.09 -42.60
CA LEU A 101 5.91 7.78 -41.20
C LEU A 101 6.89 6.75 -40.60
N PRO A 102 8.21 6.99 -40.69
CA PRO A 102 9.24 6.09 -40.18
C PRO A 102 9.12 5.94 -38.66
N THR A 103 9.41 4.77 -38.11
CA THR A 103 9.54 4.60 -36.64
C THR A 103 10.66 5.50 -36.08
N PRO A 104 10.64 5.90 -34.80
CA PRO A 104 11.69 6.76 -34.22
C PRO A 104 13.11 6.24 -34.45
N SER A 105 13.33 4.93 -34.29
CA SER A 105 14.62 4.27 -34.52
C SER A 105 15.08 4.39 -35.97
N SER A 106 14.16 4.24 -36.94
CA SER A 106 14.48 4.44 -38.35
C SER A 106 14.79 5.90 -38.70
N VAL A 107 14.15 6.88 -38.05
CA VAL A 107 14.52 8.30 -38.20
C VAL A 107 15.95 8.55 -37.74
N VAL A 108 16.37 7.97 -36.61
CA VAL A 108 17.76 8.10 -36.15
C VAL A 108 18.72 7.51 -37.18
N ALA A 109 18.46 6.28 -37.64
CA ALA A 109 19.32 5.61 -38.62
C ALA A 109 19.41 6.39 -39.95
N GLU A 110 18.29 6.82 -40.51
CA GLU A 110 18.25 7.55 -41.78
C GLU A 110 18.81 8.98 -41.65
N ALA A 111 18.56 9.66 -40.53
CA ALA A 111 19.14 10.99 -40.28
C ALA A 111 20.67 10.95 -40.13
N VAL A 112 21.22 9.88 -39.54
CA VAL A 112 22.68 9.64 -39.46
C VAL A 112 23.25 9.36 -40.85
N LYS A 113 22.59 8.51 -41.66
CA LYS A 113 23.00 8.27 -43.06
C LYS A 113 23.00 9.57 -43.88
N LEU A 114 21.91 10.34 -43.81
CA LEU A 114 21.78 11.64 -44.48
C LEU A 114 22.89 12.60 -44.05
N TRP A 115 23.13 12.72 -42.74
CA TRP A 115 24.24 13.54 -42.23
C TRP A 115 25.59 13.10 -42.81
N TRP A 116 25.88 11.79 -42.75
CA TRP A 116 27.16 11.25 -43.20
C TRP A 116 27.41 11.51 -44.69
N VAL A 117 26.40 11.29 -45.54
CA VAL A 117 26.50 11.50 -46.99
C VAL A 117 26.66 12.99 -47.33
N TRP A 118 25.91 13.86 -46.65
CA TRP A 118 25.94 15.31 -46.91
C TRP A 118 27.02 16.08 -46.14
N ARG A 119 27.86 15.40 -45.32
CA ARG A 119 28.79 16.05 -44.38
C ARG A 119 29.79 17.05 -44.98
N LYS A 120 30.11 16.91 -46.26
CA LYS A 120 31.02 17.82 -47.01
C LYS A 120 30.33 18.59 -48.15
N LYS A 121 29.00 18.45 -48.29
CA LYS A 121 28.23 18.92 -49.47
C LYS A 121 27.17 19.97 -49.16
N THR A 122 26.90 20.20 -47.87
CA THR A 122 25.88 21.15 -47.39
C THR A 122 26.41 21.84 -46.13
N GLU A 123 25.91 23.03 -45.83
CA GLU A 123 26.27 23.76 -44.63
C GLU A 123 25.58 23.20 -43.37
N ARG A 124 26.38 22.97 -42.32
CA ARG A 124 25.93 22.52 -40.99
C ARG A 124 24.99 21.29 -41.03
N PRO A 125 25.32 20.22 -41.79
CA PRO A 125 24.42 19.07 -41.96
C PRO A 125 24.20 18.33 -40.64
N PHE A 126 25.21 18.34 -39.75
CA PHE A 126 25.11 17.75 -38.41
C PHE A 126 23.99 18.40 -37.60
N LEU A 127 24.02 19.74 -37.46
CA LEU A 127 23.04 20.48 -36.66
C LEU A 127 21.61 20.34 -37.20
N ARG A 128 21.45 20.25 -38.53
CA ARG A 128 20.15 20.07 -39.19
C ARG A 128 19.56 18.68 -39.00
N SER A 129 20.38 17.64 -38.89
CA SER A 129 19.93 16.29 -38.53
C SER A 129 19.80 16.09 -37.02
N LEU A 130 20.60 16.79 -36.22
CA LEU A 130 20.65 16.64 -34.76
C LEU A 130 19.28 16.87 -34.12
N LEU A 131 18.52 17.88 -34.55
CA LEU A 131 17.19 18.15 -33.97
C LEU A 131 16.23 16.98 -34.16
N LEU A 132 16.21 16.35 -35.34
CA LEU A 132 15.35 15.18 -35.60
C LEU A 132 15.78 13.97 -34.76
N VAL A 133 17.09 13.75 -34.65
CA VAL A 133 17.67 12.67 -33.84
C VAL A 133 17.33 12.87 -32.37
N LEU A 134 17.49 14.09 -31.83
CA LEU A 134 17.16 14.41 -30.45
C LEU A 134 15.67 14.21 -30.16
N ILE A 135 14.77 14.64 -31.05
CA ILE A 135 13.33 14.42 -30.88
C ILE A 135 13.00 12.92 -30.91
N ALA A 136 13.57 12.15 -31.84
CA ALA A 136 13.33 10.71 -31.94
C ALA A 136 13.86 9.94 -30.73
N ILE A 137 15.06 10.27 -30.25
CA ILE A 137 15.64 9.69 -29.04
C ILE A 137 14.80 10.08 -27.82
N ALA A 138 14.47 11.36 -27.65
CA ALA A 138 13.66 11.83 -26.53
C ALA A 138 12.28 11.15 -26.50
N PHE A 139 11.63 11.03 -27.65
CA PHE A 139 10.36 10.31 -27.77
C PHE A 139 10.53 8.84 -27.37
N THR A 140 11.54 8.16 -27.90
CA THR A 140 11.83 6.75 -27.56
C THR A 140 12.05 6.58 -26.05
N SER A 141 12.86 7.44 -25.42
CA SER A 141 13.10 7.43 -23.98
C SER A 141 11.82 7.64 -23.17
N VAL A 142 10.99 8.62 -23.55
CA VAL A 142 9.70 8.89 -22.88
C VAL A 142 8.75 7.71 -23.03
N THR A 143 8.69 7.07 -24.21
CA THR A 143 7.81 5.92 -24.44
C THR A 143 8.25 4.67 -23.68
N ILE A 144 9.55 4.42 -23.57
CA ILE A 144 10.08 3.33 -22.72
C ILE A 144 9.74 3.60 -21.26
N ALA A 145 9.99 4.82 -20.77
CA ALA A 145 9.63 5.19 -19.41
C ALA A 145 8.12 5.01 -19.16
N ALA A 146 7.27 5.52 -20.05
CA ALA A 146 5.81 5.38 -19.94
C ALA A 146 5.35 3.91 -19.94
N SER A 147 6.00 3.04 -20.73
CA SER A 147 5.73 1.60 -20.72
C SER A 147 6.07 0.94 -19.39
N ILE A 148 7.19 1.32 -18.77
CA ILE A 148 7.58 0.82 -17.43
C ILE A 148 6.62 1.35 -16.37
N PHE A 149 6.29 2.65 -16.39
CA PHE A 149 5.33 3.22 -15.45
C PHE A 149 3.93 2.61 -15.59
N SER A 150 3.56 2.11 -16.78
CA SER A 150 2.29 1.41 -16.99
C SER A 150 2.22 0.07 -16.24
N SER A 151 3.35 -0.59 -15.95
CA SER A 151 3.34 -1.80 -15.12
C SER A 151 3.06 -1.51 -13.64
N LEU A 152 3.34 -0.30 -13.16
CA LEU A 152 3.01 0.13 -11.79
C LEU A 152 1.50 0.29 -11.55
N ILE A 153 0.67 0.18 -12.59
CA ILE A 153 -0.79 0.10 -12.47
C ILE A 153 -1.19 -1.20 -11.75
N VAL A 154 -0.37 -2.24 -11.83
CA VAL A 154 -0.59 -3.53 -11.18
C VAL A 154 0.40 -3.70 -10.02
N ASP A 155 -0.12 -3.73 -8.81
CA ASP A 155 0.65 -3.98 -7.60
C ASP A 155 0.65 -5.48 -7.28
N THR A 156 1.84 -6.05 -7.13
CA THR A 156 2.09 -7.49 -6.91
C THR A 156 2.86 -7.77 -5.62
N GLY A 157 3.12 -6.75 -4.79
CA GLY A 157 3.90 -6.87 -3.57
C GLY A 157 3.11 -7.44 -2.40
N VAL A 158 3.26 -6.81 -1.24
CA VAL A 158 2.33 -6.99 -0.11
C VAL A 158 1.20 -5.99 -0.30
N ILE A 159 0.04 -6.49 -0.70
CA ILE A 159 -1.09 -5.66 -1.09
C ILE A 159 -2.18 -5.67 -0.03
N ASP A 160 -2.91 -4.57 0.08
CA ASP A 160 -4.15 -4.52 0.84
C ASP A 160 -5.25 -5.26 0.05
N VAL A 161 -5.87 -6.25 0.67
CA VAL A 161 -7.05 -6.96 0.14
C VAL A 161 -8.24 -6.74 1.06
N LEU A 162 -9.45 -6.78 0.49
CA LEU A 162 -10.68 -6.72 1.26
C LEU A 162 -11.13 -8.14 1.62
N VAL A 163 -11.54 -8.35 2.87
CA VAL A 163 -12.11 -9.61 3.33
C VAL A 163 -13.56 -9.73 2.85
N ASP A 164 -13.94 -10.91 2.38
CA ASP A 164 -15.29 -11.28 1.99
C ASP A 164 -15.53 -12.74 2.41
N SER A 165 -16.14 -12.93 3.60
CA SER A 165 -16.42 -14.24 4.17
C SER A 165 -17.91 -14.43 4.38
N PRO A 166 -18.48 -15.59 3.98
CA PRO A 166 -19.87 -15.93 4.29
C PRO A 166 -20.10 -16.22 5.77
N LEU A 167 -19.02 -16.34 6.57
CA LEU A 167 -19.07 -16.64 7.99
C LEU A 167 -19.02 -15.38 8.86
N CYS A 168 -19.05 -14.19 8.25
CA CYS A 168 -19.00 -12.93 8.98
C CYS A 168 -20.07 -12.84 10.07
N GLY A 169 -19.67 -12.37 11.25
CA GLY A 169 -20.59 -12.16 12.36
C GLY A 169 -19.88 -11.83 13.66
N GLY A 170 -20.67 -11.34 14.61
CA GLY A 170 -20.22 -11.09 15.97
C GLY A 170 -20.26 -12.35 16.83
N ALA A 171 -19.85 -12.20 18.08
CA ALA A 171 -19.88 -13.28 19.06
C ALA A 171 -20.59 -12.79 20.33
N THR A 172 -21.63 -13.49 20.79
CA THR A 172 -22.31 -13.11 22.05
C THR A 172 -21.49 -13.50 23.28
N VAL A 173 -21.47 -12.62 24.27
CA VAL A 173 -20.79 -12.84 25.56
C VAL A 173 -21.62 -13.65 26.56
N ASN A 174 -22.88 -13.95 26.25
CA ASN A 174 -23.85 -14.53 27.19
C ASN A 174 -23.85 -16.08 27.28
N THR A 175 -23.03 -16.77 26.49
CA THR A 175 -23.05 -18.25 26.43
C THR A 175 -21.73 -18.85 26.89
N THR A 176 -21.77 -20.01 27.53
CA THR A 176 -20.55 -20.72 27.96
C THR A 176 -19.69 -21.21 26.78
N ALA A 177 -20.30 -21.38 25.60
CA ALA A 177 -19.63 -21.76 24.36
C ALA A 177 -18.60 -20.72 23.88
N ILE A 178 -18.74 -19.43 24.26
CA ILE A 178 -17.76 -18.40 23.88
C ILE A 178 -16.37 -18.63 24.48
N ARG A 179 -16.27 -19.43 25.56
CA ARG A 179 -15.00 -19.67 26.26
C ARG A 179 -13.97 -20.35 25.38
N THR A 180 -14.38 -21.28 24.51
CA THR A 180 -13.45 -21.98 23.59
C THR A 180 -12.89 -21.03 22.55
N TYR A 181 -13.72 -20.12 22.04
CA TYR A 181 -13.32 -19.07 21.11
C TYR A 181 -12.33 -18.08 21.73
N VAL A 182 -12.65 -17.54 22.92
CA VAL A 182 -11.75 -16.63 23.65
C VAL A 182 -10.43 -17.33 23.95
N THR A 183 -10.44 -18.57 24.41
CA THR A 183 -9.22 -19.34 24.68
C THR A 183 -8.35 -19.49 23.43
N ALA A 184 -8.95 -19.81 22.28
CA ALA A 184 -8.22 -19.95 21.02
C ALA A 184 -7.54 -18.65 20.57
N LEU A 185 -8.16 -17.50 20.85
CA LEU A 185 -7.64 -16.19 20.50
C LEU A 185 -6.58 -15.68 21.47
N HIS A 186 -6.79 -15.90 22.77
CA HIS A 186 -5.78 -15.69 23.82
C HIS A 186 -4.51 -16.52 23.58
N ALA A 187 -4.61 -17.67 22.91
CA ALA A 187 -3.43 -18.46 22.54
C ALA A 187 -2.59 -17.84 21.39
N THR A 188 -3.13 -16.86 20.65
CA THR A 188 -2.46 -16.28 19.47
C THR A 188 -1.93 -14.86 19.72
N ALA A 189 -2.60 -14.08 20.55
CA ALA A 189 -2.21 -12.70 20.85
C ALA A 189 -0.80 -12.55 21.48
N PRO A 190 -0.35 -13.39 22.45
CA PRO A 190 0.96 -13.23 23.08
C PRO A 190 2.11 -13.33 22.08
N THR A 191 2.07 -14.33 21.19
CA THR A 191 3.10 -14.52 20.16
C THR A 191 3.14 -13.34 19.19
N TYR A 192 1.97 -12.84 18.76
CA TYR A 192 1.94 -11.68 17.88
C TYR A 192 2.47 -10.41 18.57
N ALA A 193 2.11 -10.18 19.82
CA ALA A 193 2.60 -9.05 20.59
C ALA A 193 4.13 -9.10 20.76
N GLN A 194 4.66 -10.26 21.12
CA GLN A 194 6.09 -10.48 21.30
C GLN A 194 6.90 -10.22 20.00
N GLU A 195 6.39 -10.66 18.85
CA GLU A 195 7.06 -10.49 17.56
C GLU A 195 6.90 -9.08 16.95
N CYS A 196 5.71 -8.48 17.09
CA CYS A 196 5.31 -7.32 16.28
C CYS A 196 5.25 -5.99 17.06
N TYR A 197 5.21 -6.01 18.39
CA TYR A 197 5.28 -4.81 19.23
C TYR A 197 6.70 -4.54 19.76
N GLY A 198 7.69 -5.30 19.30
CA GLY A 198 9.11 -5.10 19.58
C GLY A 198 9.76 -3.99 18.75
N ASN A 199 10.93 -3.53 19.19
CA ASN A 199 11.75 -2.58 18.44
C ASN A 199 12.68 -3.32 17.46
N GLY A 200 12.73 -2.91 16.19
CA GLY A 200 13.69 -3.44 15.21
C GLY A 200 13.06 -3.82 13.88
N SER A 201 13.75 -4.66 13.10
CA SER A 201 13.21 -5.24 11.87
C SER A 201 12.16 -6.28 12.21
N LEU A 202 10.91 -6.02 11.82
CA LEU A 202 9.79 -6.90 12.10
C LEU A 202 9.78 -8.11 11.14
N PRO A 203 9.39 -9.31 11.63
CA PRO A 203 9.14 -10.46 10.77
C PRO A 203 8.00 -10.21 9.77
N ALA A 204 7.97 -11.00 8.68
CA ALA A 204 6.89 -10.93 7.68
C ALA A 204 5.50 -11.30 8.25
N THR A 205 5.43 -12.03 9.36
CA THR A 205 4.18 -12.33 10.07
C THR A 205 3.46 -11.05 10.55
N CYS A 206 4.22 -9.99 10.82
CA CYS A 206 3.68 -8.69 11.24
C CYS A 206 2.99 -7.94 10.10
N ASP A 207 3.25 -8.28 8.84
CA ASP A 207 2.56 -7.76 7.65
C ASP A 207 1.19 -8.42 7.40
N THR A 208 0.57 -9.02 8.42
CA THR A 208 -0.81 -9.54 8.33
C THR A 208 -1.85 -8.43 8.41
N PHE A 209 -1.66 -7.50 9.34
CA PHE A 209 -2.55 -6.35 9.52
C PHE A 209 -2.03 -5.12 8.76
N THR A 210 -2.92 -4.19 8.47
CA THR A 210 -2.56 -2.93 7.78
C THR A 210 -1.54 -2.11 8.59
N GLN A 211 -1.67 -2.10 9.92
CA GLN A 211 -0.67 -1.63 10.87
C GLN A 211 -0.17 -2.79 11.73
N PRO A 212 1.16 -3.00 11.85
CA PRO A 212 1.71 -4.13 12.60
C PRO A 212 1.56 -3.97 14.12
N SER A 213 1.53 -2.74 14.63
CA SER A 213 1.37 -2.46 16.05
C SER A 213 0.71 -1.11 16.30
N ILE A 214 0.02 -1.00 17.43
CA ILE A 214 -0.56 0.27 17.89
C ILE A 214 0.47 0.99 18.76
N PRO A 215 0.82 2.26 18.45
CA PRO A 215 1.82 2.99 19.21
C PRO A 215 1.29 3.34 20.60
N LEU A 216 2.01 2.90 21.64
CA LEU A 216 1.69 3.19 23.04
C LEU A 216 2.70 4.17 23.62
N LYS A 217 2.20 5.19 24.32
CA LYS A 217 3.02 6.15 25.04
C LYS A 217 3.05 5.80 26.52
N THR A 218 4.24 5.79 27.09
CA THR A 218 4.44 5.58 28.53
C THR A 218 4.90 6.87 29.19
N GLU A 219 4.30 7.18 30.35
CA GLU A 219 4.64 8.36 31.16
C GLU A 219 4.72 7.95 32.63
N ASN A 220 5.68 8.51 33.36
CA ASN A 220 5.71 8.39 34.82
C ASN A 220 4.73 9.39 35.43
N ILE A 221 3.89 8.91 36.33
CA ILE A 221 2.86 9.71 37.00
C ILE A 221 2.88 9.45 38.51
N PRO A 222 2.34 10.37 39.33
CA PRO A 222 2.03 10.08 40.72
C PRO A 222 1.06 8.89 40.84
N CYS A 223 1.06 8.25 42.00
CA CYS A 223 0.17 7.13 42.27
C CYS A 223 -1.31 7.48 42.03
N PRO A 224 -2.06 6.65 41.27
CA PRO A 224 -3.46 6.93 40.93
C PRO A 224 -4.46 6.51 42.03
N PHE A 225 -3.98 5.99 43.16
CA PHE A 225 -4.78 5.50 44.28
C PHE A 225 -4.60 6.36 45.53
N ASN A 226 -5.36 6.07 46.58
CA ASN A 226 -5.16 6.66 47.90
C ASN A 226 -3.73 6.39 48.41
N GLU A 227 -3.16 7.33 49.18
CA GLU A 227 -1.79 7.29 49.71
C GLU A 227 -1.46 5.96 50.40
N THR A 228 -2.43 5.35 51.10
CA THR A 228 -2.26 4.05 51.79
C THR A 228 -2.06 2.87 50.84
N MET A 229 -2.30 3.04 49.54
CA MET A 229 -2.23 2.01 48.50
C MET A 229 -1.09 2.25 47.51
N CYS A 230 -0.19 3.19 47.82
CA CYS A 230 0.90 3.60 46.96
C CYS A 230 2.23 3.12 47.55
N ASN A 231 2.78 2.02 47.01
CA ASN A 231 4.05 1.46 47.46
C ASN A 231 5.26 1.93 46.64
N THR A 232 5.04 2.56 45.49
CA THR A 232 6.10 2.99 44.57
C THR A 232 6.19 4.51 44.50
N GLU A 233 7.41 5.04 44.35
CA GLU A 233 7.64 6.49 44.20
C GLU A 233 6.98 7.03 42.92
N ASP A 234 7.05 6.26 41.83
CA ASP A 234 6.43 6.56 40.54
C ASP A 234 5.47 5.44 40.13
N SER A 235 4.35 5.83 39.52
CA SER A 235 3.41 4.96 38.81
C SER A 235 3.59 5.10 37.29
N ILE A 236 2.98 4.20 36.52
CA ILE A 236 3.03 4.24 35.05
C ILE A 236 1.66 4.55 34.47
N ARG A 237 1.63 5.48 33.51
CA ARG A 237 0.53 5.67 32.57
C ARG A 237 0.90 5.07 31.24
N VAL A 238 0.02 4.26 30.67
CA VAL A 238 0.12 3.78 29.28
C VAL A 238 -1.07 4.32 28.51
N ASP A 239 -0.82 5.04 27.43
CA ASP A 239 -1.85 5.70 26.62
C ASP A 239 -1.66 5.39 25.14
N SER A 240 -2.72 4.88 24.48
CA SER A 240 -2.72 4.70 23.02
C SER A 240 -2.80 6.02 22.26
N GLY A 241 -3.21 7.09 22.93
CA GLY A 241 -3.72 8.29 22.28
C GLY A 241 -5.04 8.01 21.54
N LEU A 242 -5.59 9.04 20.89
CA LEU A 242 -6.81 8.92 20.12
C LEU A 242 -6.51 8.35 18.72
N ILE A 243 -6.67 7.05 18.56
CA ILE A 243 -6.38 6.32 17.32
C ILE A 243 -7.58 6.31 16.36
N ASP A 244 -7.30 6.37 15.06
CA ASP A 244 -8.31 6.14 14.02
C ASP A 244 -8.51 4.65 13.83
N VAL A 245 -9.70 4.15 14.18
CA VAL A 245 -10.03 2.72 14.18
C VAL A 245 -9.92 2.13 12.78
N GLY A 246 -10.29 2.91 11.75
CA GLY A 246 -10.17 2.47 10.36
C GLY A 246 -8.73 2.19 9.95
N LYS A 247 -7.80 3.06 10.37
CA LYS A 247 -6.38 2.90 10.06
C LYS A 247 -5.67 1.89 10.97
N ALA A 248 -5.98 1.91 12.26
CA ALA A 248 -5.36 1.08 13.28
C ALA A 248 -5.70 -0.41 13.10
N PHE A 249 -6.95 -0.70 12.77
CA PHE A 249 -7.47 -2.07 12.64
C PHE A 249 -7.72 -2.49 11.18
N GLY A 250 -7.48 -1.60 10.22
CA GLY A 250 -7.68 -1.89 8.80
C GLY A 250 -9.12 -1.86 8.32
N LEU A 251 -10.05 -1.15 8.97
CA LEU A 251 -11.40 -0.97 8.42
C LEU A 251 -11.40 0.11 7.33
N ASN A 252 -11.87 -0.25 6.13
CA ASN A 252 -11.97 0.61 4.94
C ASN A 252 -13.14 1.60 5.03
N LEU A 253 -13.15 2.43 6.07
CA LEU A 253 -14.24 3.36 6.39
C LEU A 253 -14.14 4.64 5.55
N ALA A 254 -15.30 5.16 5.11
CA ALA A 254 -15.37 6.48 4.51
C ALA A 254 -15.21 7.57 5.59
N ALA A 255 -14.85 8.79 5.19
CA ALA A 255 -14.64 9.90 6.14
C ALA A 255 -15.84 10.20 7.05
N LYS A 256 -17.07 10.01 6.54
CA LYS A 256 -18.32 10.16 7.30
C LYS A 256 -18.55 9.04 8.32
N ASP A 257 -17.95 7.87 8.12
CA ASP A 257 -18.14 6.67 8.95
C ASP A 257 -16.99 6.48 9.94
N ARG A 258 -16.07 7.45 10.01
CA ARG A 258 -14.86 7.40 10.82
C ARG A 258 -15.19 7.35 12.31
N VAL A 259 -14.55 6.42 13.01
CA VAL A 259 -14.60 6.21 14.46
C VAL A 259 -13.18 6.29 15.03
N ARG A 260 -13.04 6.89 16.21
CA ARG A 260 -11.78 6.91 16.96
C ARG A 260 -11.95 6.30 18.33
N HIS A 261 -10.89 5.69 18.82
CA HIS A 261 -10.84 5.01 20.11
C HIS A 261 -9.58 5.44 20.87
N ARG A 262 -9.67 5.50 22.19
CA ARG A 262 -8.52 5.69 23.07
C ARG A 262 -8.71 4.83 24.31
N LYS A 263 -7.69 4.07 24.67
CA LYS A 263 -7.57 3.39 25.95
C LYS A 263 -6.37 3.96 26.69
N GLN A 264 -6.57 4.24 27.97
CA GLN A 264 -5.52 4.70 28.87
C GLN A 264 -5.61 3.89 30.15
N ILE A 265 -4.46 3.41 30.63
CA ILE A 265 -4.34 2.77 31.94
C ILE A 265 -3.34 3.52 32.82
N GLU A 266 -3.59 3.52 34.12
CA GLU A 266 -2.71 4.06 35.15
C GLU A 266 -2.51 3.00 36.22
N CYS A 267 -1.27 2.57 36.45
CA CYS A 267 -0.95 1.41 37.28
C CYS A 267 0.12 1.71 38.33
N SER A 268 -0.04 1.08 39.49
CA SER A 268 0.93 1.07 40.59
C SER A 268 1.05 -0.34 41.18
N VAL A 269 2.24 -0.68 41.68
CA VAL A 269 2.38 -1.85 42.55
C VAL A 269 1.79 -1.49 43.92
N LEU A 270 0.91 -2.37 44.42
CA LEU A 270 0.21 -2.17 45.69
C LEU A 270 1.08 -2.63 46.88
N PRO A 271 0.91 -2.03 48.07
CA PRO A 271 1.60 -2.46 49.27
C PRO A 271 1.08 -3.82 49.70
N ILE A 272 2.01 -4.72 50.03
CA ILE A 272 1.70 -6.09 50.44
C ILE A 272 1.53 -6.23 51.96
N GLU A 273 2.23 -5.41 52.75
CA GLU A 273 2.22 -5.48 54.21
C GLU A 273 0.81 -5.25 54.77
N GLY A 274 0.30 -6.22 55.54
CA GLY A 274 -1.05 -6.18 56.10
C GLY A 274 -2.19 -6.49 55.12
N TYR A 275 -1.89 -6.77 53.85
CA TYR A 275 -2.88 -7.07 52.80
C TYR A 275 -2.82 -8.52 52.30
N TRP A 276 -2.10 -9.41 52.98
CA TRP A 276 -2.16 -10.85 52.72
C TRP A 276 -2.06 -11.65 54.00
N ASP A 277 -2.59 -12.86 53.98
CA ASP A 277 -2.52 -13.80 55.10
C ASP A 277 -2.43 -15.25 54.61
N VAL A 278 -1.98 -16.14 55.48
CA VAL A 278 -1.96 -17.58 55.26
C VAL A 278 -3.15 -18.19 55.99
N VAL A 279 -3.96 -18.95 55.25
CA VAL A 279 -5.11 -19.63 55.84
C VAL A 279 -5.11 -21.12 55.47
N PRO A 280 -5.67 -21.98 56.34
CA PRO A 280 -5.98 -23.36 55.97
C PRO A 280 -6.93 -23.39 54.76
N LEU A 281 -6.66 -24.24 53.79
CA LEU A 281 -7.46 -24.39 52.57
C LEU A 281 -8.92 -24.72 52.88
N GLU A 282 -9.19 -25.42 53.98
CA GLU A 282 -10.53 -25.74 54.44
C GLU A 282 -11.39 -24.49 54.66
N ILE A 283 -10.79 -23.36 55.05
CA ILE A 283 -11.51 -22.09 55.25
C ILE A 283 -11.94 -21.48 53.92
N ALA A 284 -11.11 -21.63 52.87
CA ALA A 284 -11.42 -21.09 51.55
C ALA A 284 -12.34 -21.99 50.72
N THR A 285 -12.30 -23.32 50.90
CA THR A 285 -13.08 -24.27 50.08
C THR A 285 -14.59 -24.00 49.96
N PRO A 286 -15.32 -23.50 50.99
CA PRO A 286 -16.75 -23.16 50.85
C PRO A 286 -17.00 -21.92 49.99
N LEU A 287 -15.99 -21.06 49.85
CA LEU A 287 -16.05 -19.76 49.18
C LEU A 287 -15.32 -19.77 47.82
N TRP A 288 -14.48 -20.78 47.59
CA TRP A 288 -13.69 -20.98 46.39
C TRP A 288 -13.66 -22.48 46.02
N PRO A 289 -14.38 -22.91 44.95
CA PRO A 289 -14.43 -24.32 44.56
C PRO A 289 -13.02 -24.82 44.22
N THR A 290 -12.52 -25.80 44.98
CA THR A 290 -11.27 -26.47 44.65
C THR A 290 -11.52 -27.61 43.67
N TYR A 291 -10.61 -27.79 42.70
CA TYR A 291 -10.69 -28.91 41.74
C TYR A 291 -10.37 -30.28 42.37
N ARG A 292 -9.89 -30.29 43.61
CA ARG A 292 -9.60 -31.49 44.39
C ARG A 292 -9.92 -31.28 45.87
N ALA A 293 -10.03 -32.38 46.60
CA ALA A 293 -10.10 -32.33 48.05
C ALA A 293 -8.82 -31.70 48.63
N PRO A 294 -8.94 -30.88 49.69
CA PRO A 294 -7.78 -30.36 50.42
C PRO A 294 -6.98 -31.52 51.02
N PHE A 295 -5.65 -31.44 50.97
CA PHE A 295 -4.81 -32.34 51.76
C PHE A 295 -4.85 -31.92 53.24
N PRO A 296 -4.63 -32.84 54.20
CA PRO A 296 -4.54 -32.47 55.61
C PRO A 296 -3.48 -31.39 55.84
N GLU A 297 -3.84 -30.35 56.58
CA GLU A 297 -2.95 -29.23 56.94
C GLU A 297 -2.45 -28.43 55.72
N GLU A 298 -3.19 -28.45 54.62
CA GLU A 298 -2.84 -27.68 53.44
C GLU A 298 -3.12 -26.19 53.62
N GLU A 299 -2.06 -25.39 53.53
CA GLU A 299 -2.14 -23.93 53.61
C GLU A 299 -2.16 -23.28 52.22
N ILE A 300 -2.84 -22.14 52.15
CA ILE A 300 -2.87 -21.24 51.00
C ILE A 300 -2.58 -19.81 51.47
N PHE A 301 -2.18 -18.95 50.54
CA PHE A 301 -2.07 -17.53 50.82
C PHE A 301 -3.18 -16.75 50.09
N ILE A 302 -3.68 -15.73 50.75
CA ILE A 302 -4.81 -14.92 50.30
C ILE A 302 -4.39 -13.45 50.31
N ALA A 303 -4.74 -12.71 49.26
CA ALA A 303 -4.55 -11.26 49.19
C ALA A 303 -5.88 -10.50 49.37
N TYR A 304 -5.90 -9.51 50.26
CA TYR A 304 -7.06 -8.74 50.71
C TYR A 304 -7.06 -7.32 50.17
N TYR A 305 -7.09 -7.15 48.85
CA TYR A 305 -7.26 -5.82 48.29
C TYR A 305 -8.73 -5.42 48.25
N GLY A 306 -9.66 -6.37 48.15
CA GLY A 306 -11.10 -6.18 48.31
C GLY A 306 -11.85 -7.46 47.92
N PRO A 307 -13.19 -7.48 48.01
CA PRO A 307 -13.95 -8.72 47.86
C PRO A 307 -13.93 -9.24 46.42
N HIS A 308 -13.83 -10.56 46.25
CA HIS A 308 -13.93 -11.27 44.96
C HIS A 308 -15.38 -11.63 44.62
N SER A 309 -16.17 -11.96 45.66
CA SER A 309 -17.61 -12.20 45.52
C SER A 309 -18.33 -11.66 46.76
N ARG A 310 -19.67 -11.63 46.75
CA ARG A 310 -20.46 -11.26 47.94
C ARG A 310 -20.13 -12.14 49.17
N ALA A 311 -19.59 -13.34 48.95
CA ALA A 311 -19.26 -14.29 50.00
C ALA A 311 -17.74 -14.38 50.29
N ALA A 312 -16.89 -13.90 49.39
CA ALA A 312 -15.44 -14.00 49.50
C ALA A 312 -14.82 -12.59 49.75
N PRO A 313 -14.37 -12.28 50.97
CA PRO A 313 -13.85 -10.95 51.34
C PRO A 313 -12.44 -10.67 50.80
N TRP A 314 -11.83 -11.63 50.10
CA TRP A 314 -10.50 -11.52 49.55
C TRP A 314 -10.52 -11.30 48.04
N SER A 315 -9.41 -10.79 47.52
CA SER A 315 -9.22 -10.55 46.10
C SER A 315 -8.61 -11.78 45.44
N TYR A 316 -7.48 -12.29 45.92
CA TYR A 316 -6.76 -13.37 45.23
C TYR A 316 -6.44 -14.53 46.18
N VAL A 317 -6.41 -15.75 45.63
CA VAL A 317 -6.02 -16.98 46.34
C VAL A 317 -4.91 -17.65 45.54
N GLY A 318 -3.78 -17.92 46.19
CA GLY A 318 -2.66 -18.67 45.63
C GLY A 318 -2.32 -19.91 46.45
N TYR A 319 -1.69 -20.88 45.80
CA TYR A 319 -1.37 -22.18 46.39
C TYR A 319 0.13 -22.33 46.59
N PHE A 320 0.58 -22.59 47.81
CA PHE A 320 2.00 -22.80 48.10
C PHE A 320 2.60 -23.98 47.34
N VAL A 321 1.82 -25.04 47.09
CA VAL A 321 2.25 -26.19 46.27
C VAL A 321 2.61 -25.76 44.84
N ALA A 322 1.78 -24.91 44.22
CA ALA A 322 2.05 -24.39 42.88
C ALA A 322 3.27 -23.46 42.90
N SER A 323 3.34 -22.58 43.89
CA SER A 323 4.48 -21.67 44.08
C SER A 323 5.81 -22.40 44.23
N ASN A 324 5.84 -23.50 44.99
CA ASN A 324 7.07 -24.24 45.25
C ASN A 324 7.50 -25.11 44.05
N SER A 325 6.54 -25.62 43.27
CA SER A 325 6.79 -26.53 42.15
C SER A 325 7.10 -25.83 40.82
N SER A 326 6.82 -24.52 40.71
CA SER A 326 7.08 -23.74 39.50
C SER A 326 8.40 -22.97 39.61
N ALA A 327 9.32 -23.19 38.67
CA ALA A 327 10.58 -22.43 38.54
C ALA A 327 10.40 -21.07 37.83
N PHE A 328 9.22 -20.79 37.30
CA PHE A 328 8.90 -19.56 36.56
C PHE A 328 7.84 -18.75 37.28
N PRO A 329 7.87 -17.41 37.17
CA PRO A 329 6.82 -16.56 37.72
C PRO A 329 5.51 -16.82 36.97
N SER A 330 4.40 -16.70 37.70
CA SER A 330 3.06 -16.89 37.14
C SER A 330 2.23 -15.62 37.30
N VAL A 331 1.53 -15.26 36.23
CA VAL A 331 0.57 -14.15 36.18
C VAL A 331 -0.81 -14.75 36.00
N PRO A 332 -1.52 -15.12 37.08
CA PRO A 332 -2.85 -15.69 36.95
C PRO A 332 -3.84 -14.62 36.48
N ARG A 333 -5.04 -15.10 36.08
CA ARG A 333 -6.16 -14.23 35.74
C ARG A 333 -6.42 -13.21 36.86
N GLY A 334 -6.48 -11.94 36.49
CA GLY A 334 -6.79 -10.83 37.37
C GLY A 334 -8.28 -10.70 37.68
N MET A 335 -8.63 -9.61 38.39
CA MET A 335 -10.02 -9.25 38.68
C MET A 335 -10.31 -7.82 38.29
N ALA A 336 -11.54 -7.56 37.84
CA ALA A 336 -12.00 -6.26 37.39
C ALA A 336 -13.24 -5.85 38.15
N PHE A 337 -13.30 -4.56 38.39
CA PHE A 337 -14.32 -3.85 39.12
C PHE A 337 -14.78 -2.71 38.23
N TRP A 338 -16.03 -2.77 37.79
CA TRP A 338 -16.55 -1.88 36.78
C TRP A 338 -17.11 -0.62 37.41
N GLY A 339 -16.84 0.53 36.80
CA GLY A 339 -17.32 1.83 37.26
C GLY A 339 -18.74 2.17 36.82
N GLN A 340 -19.44 1.26 36.13
CA GLN A 340 -20.79 1.48 35.56
C GLN A 340 -21.90 1.31 36.61
N PRO A 341 -22.74 2.34 36.85
CA PRO A 341 -23.83 2.27 37.82
C PRO A 341 -25.09 1.50 37.33
N ASP A 342 -25.27 1.34 36.01
CA ASP A 342 -26.48 0.80 35.37
C ASP A 342 -26.36 -0.66 34.92
N ALA A 343 -25.23 -1.33 35.13
CA ALA A 343 -25.11 -2.74 34.76
C ALA A 343 -26.02 -3.54 35.69
N ASP A 344 -27.17 -4.02 35.19
CA ASP A 344 -27.97 -5.06 35.83
C ASP A 344 -27.02 -6.18 36.20
N ILE A 345 -26.65 -6.20 37.49
CA ILE A 345 -25.46 -6.87 37.99
C ILE A 345 -25.63 -8.35 37.68
N VAL A 346 -24.86 -8.86 36.73
CA VAL A 346 -24.63 -10.31 36.65
C VAL A 346 -24.18 -10.71 38.07
N PRO A 347 -24.74 -11.76 38.70
CA PRO A 347 -24.63 -11.97 40.15
C PRO A 347 -23.20 -12.05 40.74
N SER A 348 -22.17 -12.17 39.88
CA SER A 348 -20.76 -12.31 40.22
C SER A 348 -19.95 -11.01 40.26
N TRP A 349 -20.51 -9.82 39.96
CA TRP A 349 -19.71 -8.59 39.78
C TRP A 349 -19.90 -7.62 40.95
N ILE A 350 -18.81 -6.97 41.36
CA ILE A 350 -18.75 -6.14 42.57
C ILE A 350 -18.60 -4.65 42.19
N PRO A 351 -19.48 -3.77 42.71
CA PRO A 351 -19.36 -2.33 42.53
C PRO A 351 -18.04 -1.78 43.09
N LYS A 352 -17.44 -0.80 42.40
CA LYS A 352 -16.19 -0.13 42.80
C LYS A 352 -16.26 0.46 44.22
N GLU A 353 -17.44 0.89 44.67
CA GLU A 353 -17.68 1.49 45.98
C GLU A 353 -17.47 0.51 47.15
N GLN A 354 -17.44 -0.79 46.88
CA GLN A 354 -17.18 -1.83 47.89
C GLN A 354 -15.69 -2.07 48.14
N PHE A 355 -14.83 -1.32 47.45
CA PHE A 355 -13.39 -1.52 47.45
C PHE A 355 -12.67 -0.38 48.19
N TYR A 356 -12.19 -0.67 49.39
CA TYR A 356 -11.39 0.25 50.21
C TYR A 356 -10.01 -0.38 50.43
N PRO A 357 -8.90 0.34 50.18
CA PRO A 357 -8.79 1.78 49.88
C PRO A 357 -8.54 2.14 48.39
N LEU A 358 -8.70 1.22 47.41
CA LEU A 358 -8.47 1.55 45.98
C LEU A 358 -9.58 2.40 45.36
N THR A 359 -9.76 3.61 45.87
CA THR A 359 -10.56 4.65 45.23
C THR A 359 -9.62 5.61 44.50
N SER A 360 -9.98 5.96 43.25
CA SER A 360 -9.24 6.99 42.51
C SER A 360 -9.60 8.37 43.08
N PRO A 361 -8.62 9.23 43.39
CA PRO A 361 -8.87 10.54 43.99
C PRO A 361 -9.58 11.51 43.04
N TYR A 362 -9.61 11.21 41.74
CA TYR A 362 -10.15 12.11 40.70
C TYR A 362 -11.67 12.00 40.50
N GLY A 363 -12.38 11.15 41.26
CA GLY A 363 -13.84 11.00 41.16
C GLY A 363 -14.34 10.52 39.78
N GLN A 364 -13.46 10.06 38.90
CA GLN A 364 -13.81 9.57 37.57
C GLN A 364 -14.13 8.07 37.63
N HIS A 365 -15.26 7.71 37.02
CA HIS A 365 -15.76 6.34 36.89
C HIS A 365 -14.93 5.53 35.88
N GLY A 366 -13.62 5.40 36.06
CA GLY A 366 -12.81 4.40 35.35
C GLY A 366 -12.93 3.03 36.04
N ASP A 367 -12.77 1.95 35.28
CA ASP A 367 -12.76 0.60 35.84
C ASP A 367 -11.43 0.35 36.56
N ILE A 368 -11.46 -0.49 37.58
CA ILE A 368 -10.26 -0.93 38.29
C ILE A 368 -10.02 -2.39 37.97
N PHE A 369 -8.77 -2.78 37.74
CA PHE A 369 -8.40 -4.18 37.74
C PHE A 369 -7.14 -4.44 38.56
N LEU A 370 -7.05 -5.67 39.08
CA LEU A 370 -5.93 -6.17 39.87
C LEU A 370 -5.23 -7.30 39.14
N LYS A 371 -3.91 -7.22 39.09
CA LYS A 371 -3.03 -8.20 38.49
C LYS A 371 -2.13 -8.81 39.56
N PRO A 372 -2.48 -9.97 40.13
CA PRO A 372 -1.57 -10.75 40.94
C PRO A 372 -0.41 -11.27 40.08
N VAL A 373 0.79 -11.23 40.65
CA VAL A 373 2.01 -11.82 40.10
C VAL A 373 2.65 -12.64 41.22
N GLN A 374 2.84 -13.93 40.97
CA GLN A 374 3.53 -14.83 41.89
C GLN A 374 4.93 -15.08 41.34
N PRO A 375 5.99 -14.68 42.05
CA PRO A 375 7.37 -14.98 41.67
C PRO A 375 7.67 -16.49 41.67
N ASN A 376 6.90 -17.29 42.43
CA ASN A 376 7.12 -18.73 42.62
C ASN A 376 8.55 -19.02 43.12
N SER A 377 9.13 -20.18 42.81
CA SER A 377 10.51 -20.57 43.21
C SER A 377 11.60 -19.95 42.31
N LEU A 378 11.36 -18.76 41.76
CA LEU A 378 12.32 -18.09 40.88
C LEU A 378 13.57 -17.65 41.65
N LEU A 379 14.75 -17.97 41.10
CA LEU A 379 16.04 -17.64 41.67
C LEU A 379 16.73 -16.49 40.91
N PHE A 380 17.11 -15.46 41.65
CA PHE A 380 17.93 -14.36 41.15
C PHE A 380 19.40 -14.56 41.55
N GLN A 381 20.35 -14.14 40.70
CA GLN A 381 21.78 -14.19 41.02
C GLN A 381 22.24 -13.01 41.88
N GLY A 382 21.46 -11.93 41.92
CA GLY A 382 21.67 -10.75 42.75
C GLY A 382 20.35 -10.27 43.38
N PRO A 383 20.42 -9.38 44.38
CA PRO A 383 19.23 -8.78 44.98
C PRO A 383 18.45 -7.95 43.95
N VAL A 384 17.13 -7.93 44.08
CA VAL A 384 16.22 -7.22 43.16
C VAL A 384 15.40 -6.19 43.92
N ASP A 385 15.59 -4.91 43.58
CA ASP A 385 14.88 -3.75 44.13
C ASP A 385 13.56 -3.44 43.39
N ASP A 386 13.21 -4.19 42.34
CA ASP A 386 11.96 -3.98 41.61
C ASP A 386 10.76 -4.29 42.54
N PRO A 387 9.78 -3.38 42.68
CA PRO A 387 8.69 -3.54 43.65
C PRO A 387 7.75 -4.73 43.36
N LEU A 388 7.68 -5.19 42.11
CA LEU A 388 6.85 -6.33 41.71
C LEU A 388 7.59 -7.66 41.89
N TYR A 389 8.90 -7.68 41.63
CA TYR A 389 9.77 -8.86 41.69
C TYR A 389 10.80 -8.80 42.83
N SER A 390 10.49 -8.06 43.90
CA SER A 390 11.40 -7.79 45.03
C SER A 390 11.96 -9.09 45.60
N ALA A 391 13.28 -9.20 45.67
CA ALA A 391 13.98 -10.42 46.08
C ALA A 391 15.26 -10.12 46.85
N HIS A 392 15.19 -10.30 48.18
CA HIS A 392 16.30 -10.06 49.10
C HIS A 392 16.59 -11.24 50.03
N LYS A 393 15.82 -12.34 49.93
CA LYS A 393 16.02 -13.53 50.77
C LYS A 393 17.14 -14.41 50.22
N GLU A 394 18.28 -14.44 50.90
CA GLU A 394 19.43 -15.25 50.49
C GLU A 394 19.18 -16.76 50.66
N VAL A 395 19.54 -17.52 49.63
CA VAL A 395 19.56 -18.99 49.64
C VAL A 395 20.89 -19.47 49.07
N HIS A 396 21.53 -20.40 49.76
CA HIS A 396 22.80 -20.98 49.33
C HIS A 396 22.56 -22.34 48.66
N LEU A 397 22.82 -22.42 47.36
CA LEU A 397 22.69 -23.65 46.58
C LEU A 397 24.07 -24.18 46.18
N ILE A 398 24.19 -25.49 46.04
CA ILE A 398 25.42 -26.12 45.55
C ILE A 398 25.31 -26.23 44.03
N ASP A 399 26.18 -25.54 43.30
CA ASP A 399 26.31 -25.72 41.87
C ASP A 399 26.91 -27.11 41.60
N MET A 400 26.11 -27.99 41.01
CA MET A 400 26.49 -29.37 40.72
C MET A 400 27.67 -29.48 39.74
N SER A 401 27.93 -28.44 38.94
CA SER A 401 29.03 -28.45 37.96
C SER A 401 30.37 -28.04 38.58
N THR A 402 30.36 -27.12 39.55
CA THR A 402 31.58 -26.60 40.18
C THR A 402 31.80 -27.10 41.61
N ASN A 403 30.80 -27.79 42.19
CA ASN A 403 30.73 -28.19 43.60
C ASN A 403 30.97 -27.03 44.57
N LYS A 404 30.62 -25.81 44.16
CA LYS A 404 30.74 -24.58 44.94
C LYS A 404 29.37 -24.13 45.41
N THR A 405 29.34 -23.54 46.60
CA THR A 405 28.16 -22.85 47.10
C THR A 405 28.00 -21.52 46.36
N VAL A 406 26.85 -21.33 45.73
CA VAL A 406 26.44 -20.10 45.06
C VAL A 406 25.27 -19.51 45.82
N THR A 407 25.33 -18.21 46.09
CA THR A 407 24.23 -17.47 46.72
C THR A 407 23.24 -17.03 45.64
N HIS A 408 21.96 -17.32 45.88
CA HIS A 408 20.83 -16.85 45.11
C HIS A 408 19.88 -16.06 46.00
N TYR A 409 18.96 -15.32 45.38
CA TYR A 409 17.96 -14.53 46.07
C TYR A 409 16.56 -15.00 45.66
N LEU A 410 15.70 -15.23 46.66
CA LEU A 410 14.28 -15.53 46.50
C LEU A 410 13.44 -14.29 46.75
N ALA A 411 12.22 -14.33 46.20
CA ALA A 411 11.24 -13.27 46.38
C ALA A 411 10.88 -13.02 47.86
N ASP A 412 10.64 -11.76 48.17
CA ASP A 412 10.32 -11.32 49.54
C ASP A 412 8.91 -11.76 49.97
N ASP A 413 7.99 -11.89 49.02
CA ASP A 413 6.59 -12.26 49.27
C ASP A 413 6.12 -13.30 48.25
N PRO A 414 5.17 -14.18 48.62
CA PRO A 414 4.66 -15.20 47.70
C PRO A 414 3.82 -14.60 46.56
N VAL A 415 3.29 -13.39 46.74
CA VAL A 415 2.51 -12.68 45.74
C VAL A 415 2.68 -11.17 45.86
N ARG A 416 2.72 -10.49 44.72
CA ARG A 416 2.60 -9.04 44.60
C ARG A 416 1.42 -8.72 43.68
N VAL A 417 0.79 -7.56 43.87
CA VAL A 417 -0.39 -7.17 43.09
C VAL A 417 -0.16 -5.80 42.47
N VAL A 418 -0.41 -5.71 41.16
CA VAL A 418 -0.49 -4.43 40.45
C VAL A 418 -1.95 -4.01 40.39
N GLY A 419 -2.26 -2.82 40.89
CA GLY A 419 -3.56 -2.19 40.72
C GLY A 419 -3.53 -1.23 39.55
N CYS A 420 -4.55 -1.26 38.71
CA CYS A 420 -4.67 -0.37 37.55
C CYS A 420 -6.07 0.25 37.46
N THR A 421 -6.14 1.52 37.09
CA THR A 421 -7.37 2.17 36.62
C THR A 421 -7.35 2.29 35.10
N GLN A 422 -8.42 1.86 34.43
CA GLN A 422 -8.57 1.94 32.97
C GLN A 422 -9.68 2.91 32.57
N PHE A 423 -9.41 3.64 31.50
CA PHE A 423 -10.28 4.65 30.93
C PHE A 423 -10.37 4.50 29.42
N PHE A 424 -11.58 4.69 28.91
CA PHE A 424 -11.91 4.58 27.50
C PHE A 424 -12.55 5.88 27.02
N GLN A 425 -12.24 6.24 25.78
CA GLN A 425 -12.88 7.32 25.05
C GLN A 425 -13.18 6.88 23.63
N TYR A 426 -14.43 7.08 23.22
CA TYR A 426 -14.92 6.75 21.88
C TYR A 426 -15.37 8.03 21.20
N CYS A 427 -15.02 8.18 19.93
CA CYS A 427 -15.46 9.31 19.12
C CYS A 427 -15.98 8.85 17.76
N HIS A 428 -16.91 9.61 17.19
CA HIS A 428 -17.37 9.38 15.82
C HIS A 428 -17.54 10.70 15.05
N ALA A 429 -17.25 10.63 13.76
CA ALA A 429 -17.38 11.77 12.86
C ALA A 429 -18.85 12.21 12.72
N ARG A 430 -19.07 13.52 12.61
CA ARG A 430 -20.37 14.11 12.30
C ARG A 430 -20.24 15.00 11.08
N GLU A 431 -21.19 14.89 10.16
CA GLU A 431 -21.18 15.69 8.94
C GLU A 431 -21.32 17.18 9.29
N SER A 432 -20.39 18.00 8.79
CA SER A 432 -20.38 19.46 8.97
C SER A 432 -20.40 19.96 10.43
N LYS A 433 -20.06 19.10 11.39
CA LYS A 433 -19.94 19.43 12.83
C LYS A 433 -18.58 18.95 13.36
N ALA A 434 -18.20 19.45 14.53
CA ALA A 434 -17.09 18.86 15.28
C ALA A 434 -17.40 17.39 15.62
N GLU A 435 -16.36 16.56 15.65
CA GLU A 435 -16.48 15.16 16.09
C GLU A 435 -17.14 15.09 17.48
N TYR A 436 -17.99 14.10 17.69
CA TYR A 436 -18.51 13.81 19.02
C TYR A 436 -17.56 12.83 19.70
N CYS A 437 -17.18 13.12 20.94
CA CYS A 437 -16.35 12.25 21.78
C CYS A 437 -17.00 12.10 23.15
N THR A 438 -16.99 10.89 23.69
CA THR A 438 -17.33 10.68 25.09
C THR A 438 -16.25 11.30 25.99
N PRO A 439 -16.58 11.67 27.24
CA PRO A 439 -15.54 11.86 28.26
C PRO A 439 -14.77 10.55 28.47
N MET A 440 -13.57 10.65 29.05
CA MET A 440 -12.85 9.48 29.55
C MET A 440 -13.69 8.81 30.64
N ARG A 441 -14.03 7.54 30.45
CA ARG A 441 -14.95 6.79 31.34
C ARG A 441 -14.63 5.29 31.34
N ALA A 442 -15.28 4.54 32.23
CA ALA A 442 -15.34 3.09 32.26
C ALA A 442 -15.83 2.51 30.93
N THR A 443 -15.50 1.24 30.68
CA THR A 443 -16.00 0.50 29.52
C THR A 443 -17.53 0.63 29.46
N PRO A 444 -18.10 1.01 28.31
CA PRO A 444 -19.55 0.99 28.10
C PRO A 444 -20.11 -0.41 28.30
N HIS A 445 -21.42 -0.52 28.53
CA HIS A 445 -22.06 -1.84 28.51
C HIS A 445 -21.84 -2.52 27.15
N PHE A 446 -21.76 -3.85 27.14
CA PHE A 446 -21.52 -4.59 25.89
C PHE A 446 -22.65 -4.39 24.88
N GLU A 447 -23.86 -4.02 25.32
CA GLU A 447 -24.95 -3.54 24.47
C GLU A 447 -25.01 -2.01 24.51
N LEU A 448 -24.72 -1.37 23.38
CA LEU A 448 -24.76 0.09 23.29
C LEU A 448 -26.19 0.62 23.23
N ARG A 449 -26.53 1.52 24.16
CA ARG A 449 -27.82 2.23 24.15
C ARG A 449 -27.79 3.37 23.13
N ASP A 450 -28.95 3.65 22.51
CA ASP A 450 -29.04 4.69 21.48
C ASP A 450 -28.65 6.09 21.95
N THR A 451 -28.81 6.36 23.25
CA THR A 451 -28.51 7.62 23.91
C THR A 451 -27.02 7.85 24.16
N GLU A 452 -26.18 6.80 24.13
CA GLU A 452 -24.75 6.91 24.44
C GLU A 452 -23.95 7.56 23.31
N PHE A 453 -24.39 7.32 22.07
CA PHE A 453 -23.80 7.85 20.85
C PHE A 453 -24.87 8.54 19.99
N PRO A 454 -25.28 9.77 20.37
CA PRO A 454 -26.27 10.52 19.63
C PRO A 454 -25.76 10.86 18.22
N GLU A 455 -26.65 10.84 17.23
CA GLU A 455 -26.32 11.15 15.82
C GLU A 455 -25.33 10.18 15.14
N ALA A 456 -24.91 9.08 15.80
CA ALA A 456 -24.09 8.06 15.16
C ALA A 456 -24.88 7.30 14.09
N ASN A 457 -24.30 7.15 12.90
CA ASN A 457 -24.91 6.42 11.79
C ASN A 457 -24.82 4.89 12.00
N SER A 458 -25.50 4.10 11.16
CA SER A 458 -25.56 2.64 11.31
C SER A 458 -24.18 1.97 11.27
N MET A 459 -23.30 2.40 10.37
CA MET A 459 -21.92 1.89 10.26
C MET A 459 -21.08 2.24 11.50
N GLN A 460 -21.16 3.48 11.97
CA GLN A 460 -20.47 3.93 13.19
C GLN A 460 -20.94 3.16 14.41
N ARG A 461 -22.26 2.92 14.54
CA ARG A 461 -22.81 2.10 15.63
C ARG A 461 -22.28 0.68 15.58
N ALA A 462 -22.24 0.05 14.40
CA ALA A 462 -21.69 -1.30 14.25
C ALA A 462 -20.20 -1.37 14.64
N VAL A 463 -19.39 -0.38 14.24
CA VAL A 463 -17.97 -0.31 14.64
C VAL A 463 -17.82 -0.09 16.14
N LEU A 464 -18.59 0.83 16.74
CA LEU A 464 -18.56 1.09 18.17
C LEU A 464 -18.99 -0.15 18.98
N GLN A 465 -20.01 -0.85 18.50
CA GLN A 465 -20.50 -2.11 19.07
C GLN A 465 -19.41 -3.19 19.01
N LEU A 466 -18.76 -3.36 17.85
CA LEU A 466 -17.64 -4.30 17.70
C LEU A 466 -16.49 -3.98 18.65
N LEU A 467 -16.09 -2.72 18.78
CA LEU A 467 -15.02 -2.31 19.68
C LEU A 467 -15.39 -2.61 21.14
N THR A 468 -16.59 -2.23 21.55
CA THR A 468 -17.06 -2.45 22.93
C THR A 468 -17.12 -3.93 23.24
N MET A 469 -17.70 -4.75 22.35
CA MET A 469 -17.73 -6.21 22.51
C MET A 469 -16.33 -6.82 22.54
N SER A 470 -15.40 -6.33 21.71
CA SER A 470 -14.02 -6.81 21.70
C SER A 470 -13.29 -6.48 23.01
N GLU A 471 -13.49 -5.28 23.56
CA GLU A 471 -12.96 -4.89 24.88
C GLU A 471 -13.55 -5.73 26.03
N TRP A 472 -14.79 -6.22 25.89
CA TRP A 472 -15.38 -7.16 26.86
C TRP A 472 -14.83 -8.58 26.74
N LEU A 473 -14.50 -9.03 25.53
CA LEU A 473 -13.94 -10.35 25.28
C LEU A 473 -12.45 -10.44 25.60
N TYR A 474 -11.71 -9.34 25.41
CA TYR A 474 -10.26 -9.25 25.65
C TYR A 474 -9.97 -8.14 26.62
N GLN A 475 -9.78 -8.52 27.88
CA GLN A 475 -9.51 -7.58 28.95
C GLN A 475 -8.06 -7.75 29.40
N THR A 476 -7.37 -6.64 29.71
CA THR A 476 -5.98 -6.68 30.19
C THR A 476 -5.84 -7.64 31.37
N GLN A 477 -6.82 -7.69 32.27
CA GLN A 477 -6.85 -8.60 33.41
C GLN A 477 -6.80 -10.09 33.08
N ASP A 478 -7.21 -10.50 31.88
CA ASP A 478 -7.26 -11.91 31.47
C ASP A 478 -5.94 -12.39 30.85
N ILE A 479 -5.01 -11.47 30.59
CA ILE A 479 -3.65 -11.75 30.09
C ILE A 479 -2.84 -12.52 31.14
N GLN A 480 -2.22 -13.62 30.73
CA GLN A 480 -1.42 -14.47 31.64
C GLN A 480 0.04 -14.59 31.20
N SER A 481 0.42 -13.89 30.14
CA SER A 481 1.82 -13.79 29.72
C SER A 481 2.64 -13.02 30.77
N CYS A 482 3.92 -13.35 30.82
CA CYS A 482 4.86 -12.78 31.76
C CYS A 482 6.16 -12.47 31.02
N LYS A 483 6.51 -11.18 30.90
CA LYS A 483 7.71 -10.77 30.17
C LYS A 483 8.98 -11.28 30.84
N LEU A 484 8.99 -11.38 32.17
CA LEU A 484 10.10 -12.00 32.90
C LEU A 484 10.31 -13.48 32.50
N SER A 485 9.24 -14.25 32.36
CA SER A 485 9.32 -15.65 31.93
C SER A 485 9.96 -15.78 30.55
N ASP A 486 9.63 -14.87 29.62
CA ASP A 486 10.23 -14.85 28.28
C ASP A 486 11.73 -14.57 28.32
N GLN A 487 12.19 -13.68 29.20
CA GLN A 487 13.62 -13.41 29.39
C GLN A 487 14.36 -14.60 30.02
N ILE A 488 13.74 -15.27 30.99
CA ILE A 488 14.34 -16.44 31.66
C ILE A 488 14.50 -17.61 30.68
N ASN A 489 13.49 -17.85 29.83
CA ASN A 489 13.53 -18.89 28.81
C ASN A 489 14.69 -18.70 27.82
N GLN A 490 15.11 -17.45 27.58
CA GLN A 490 16.27 -17.13 26.75
C GLN A 490 17.61 -17.25 27.51
N GLY A 491 17.57 -17.19 28.86
CA GLY A 491 18.74 -17.12 29.75
C GLY A 491 19.09 -18.40 30.52
N ASN A 492 18.60 -19.58 30.10
CA ASN A 492 18.81 -20.87 30.78
C ASN A 492 18.33 -20.91 32.26
N GLY A 493 17.21 -20.26 32.58
CA GLY A 493 16.55 -20.44 33.89
C GLY A 493 17.04 -19.55 35.04
N ASN A 494 18.10 -18.75 34.84
CA ASN A 494 18.65 -17.86 35.87
C ASN A 494 18.58 -16.39 35.43
N THR A 495 18.12 -15.52 36.33
CA THR A 495 18.11 -14.06 36.09
C THR A 495 19.27 -13.40 36.82
N VAL A 496 20.17 -12.73 36.09
CA VAL A 496 21.38 -12.11 36.65
C VAL A 496 21.03 -10.90 37.52
N SER A 497 20.15 -10.03 37.02
CA SER A 497 19.72 -8.80 37.68
C SER A 497 18.50 -8.23 36.96
N LEU A 498 17.60 -7.56 37.68
CA LEU A 498 16.49 -6.82 37.08
C LEU A 498 16.64 -5.30 37.31
N PRO A 499 16.28 -4.46 36.32
CA PRO A 499 16.10 -3.02 36.54
C PRO A 499 15.06 -2.74 37.63
N LYS A 500 15.20 -1.61 38.35
CA LYS A 500 14.28 -1.20 39.43
C LYS A 500 12.85 -0.90 38.95
N ASP A 501 12.70 -0.62 37.68
CA ASP A 501 11.45 -0.28 37.02
C ASP A 501 11.00 -1.34 36.00
N PHE A 502 11.49 -2.58 36.14
CA PHE A 502 11.13 -3.69 35.27
C PHE A 502 9.62 -3.94 35.25
N TRP A 503 8.93 -3.78 36.38
CA TRP A 503 7.48 -3.89 36.49
C TRP A 503 6.72 -2.97 35.50
N LYS A 504 7.28 -1.82 35.14
CA LYS A 504 6.69 -0.91 34.14
C LYS A 504 6.73 -1.53 32.74
N GLN A 505 7.79 -2.28 32.44
CA GLN A 505 7.91 -3.02 31.18
C GLN A 505 6.97 -4.21 31.11
N GLU A 506 6.67 -4.81 32.26
CA GLU A 506 5.66 -5.88 32.42
C GLU A 506 4.26 -5.32 32.13
N VAL A 507 3.89 -4.19 32.75
CA VAL A 507 2.61 -3.50 32.47
C VAL A 507 2.47 -3.09 31.01
N LEU A 508 3.55 -2.55 30.41
CA LEU A 508 3.56 -2.23 28.99
C LEU A 508 3.33 -3.47 28.12
N ALA A 509 3.94 -4.61 28.45
CA ALA A 509 3.75 -5.85 27.69
C ALA A 509 2.31 -6.35 27.75
N TRP A 510 1.64 -6.25 28.91
CA TRP A 510 0.21 -6.57 29.01
C TRP A 510 -0.64 -5.69 28.08
N GLU A 511 -0.36 -4.39 28.00
CA GLU A 511 -1.10 -3.52 27.07
C GLU A 511 -0.76 -3.81 25.60
N GLN A 512 0.49 -4.14 25.28
CA GLN A 512 0.86 -4.55 23.92
C GLN A 512 0.09 -5.81 23.49
N GLU A 513 -0.04 -6.80 24.38
CA GLU A 513 -0.84 -8.00 24.13
C GLU A 513 -2.34 -7.69 24.03
N HIS A 514 -2.87 -6.79 24.87
CA HIS A 514 -4.26 -6.32 24.74
C HIS A 514 -4.54 -5.74 23.35
N TRP A 515 -3.67 -4.86 22.86
CA TRP A 515 -3.87 -4.25 21.54
C TRP A 515 -3.67 -5.23 20.38
N ALA A 516 -2.74 -6.19 20.51
CA ALA A 516 -2.63 -7.31 19.59
C ALA A 516 -3.92 -8.14 19.55
N ALA A 517 -4.49 -8.45 20.73
CA ALA A 517 -5.77 -9.16 20.82
C ALA A 517 -6.91 -8.37 20.17
N MET A 518 -6.97 -7.06 20.37
CA MET A 518 -7.95 -6.18 19.71
C MET A 518 -7.81 -6.19 18.19
N GLN A 519 -6.58 -6.16 17.64
CA GLN A 519 -6.35 -6.26 16.19
C GLN A 519 -6.87 -7.58 15.62
N ILE A 520 -6.64 -8.68 16.33
CA ILE A 520 -7.15 -10.01 15.95
C ILE A 520 -8.67 -10.04 16.07
N ALA A 521 -9.25 -9.55 17.18
CA ALA A 521 -10.68 -9.58 17.44
C ALA A 521 -11.50 -8.84 16.39
N VAL A 522 -11.07 -7.61 16.04
CA VAL A 522 -11.75 -6.77 15.04
C VAL A 522 -11.73 -7.43 13.67
N SER A 523 -10.59 -7.99 13.23
CA SER A 523 -10.51 -8.67 11.93
C SER A 523 -11.34 -9.96 11.88
N ARG A 524 -11.49 -10.64 13.02
CA ARG A 524 -12.25 -11.90 13.12
C ARG A 524 -13.75 -11.69 12.98
N TYR A 525 -14.28 -10.49 13.18
CA TYR A 525 -15.68 -10.18 12.87
C TYR A 525 -15.98 -10.42 11.38
N ALA A 526 -15.13 -9.86 10.49
CA ALA A 526 -15.31 -9.99 9.04
C ALA A 526 -14.98 -11.40 8.53
N ILE A 527 -13.99 -12.08 9.10
CA ILE A 527 -13.62 -13.45 8.72
C ILE A 527 -14.65 -14.48 9.23
N GLY A 528 -15.16 -14.29 10.45
CA GLY A 528 -16.12 -15.17 11.09
C GLY A 528 -15.53 -16.06 12.20
N PRO A 529 -16.17 -16.13 13.38
CA PRO A 529 -15.73 -17.00 14.48
C PRO A 529 -15.62 -18.49 14.15
N LYS A 530 -16.46 -18.98 13.23
CA LYS A 530 -16.52 -20.39 12.82
C LYS A 530 -15.24 -20.90 12.13
N THR A 531 -14.38 -19.98 11.64
CA THR A 531 -13.08 -20.33 11.06
C THR A 531 -12.08 -20.86 12.08
N ILE A 532 -12.31 -20.59 13.37
CA ILE A 532 -11.38 -20.93 14.44
C ILE A 532 -12.00 -21.75 15.56
N ASP A 533 -13.33 -21.68 15.73
CA ASP A 533 -14.05 -22.49 16.70
C ASP A 533 -15.18 -23.28 16.01
N PRO A 534 -15.09 -24.62 15.95
CA PRO A 534 -16.17 -25.47 15.45
C PRO A 534 -17.48 -25.34 16.23
N LEU A 535 -17.44 -24.88 17.49
CA LEU A 535 -18.59 -24.66 18.36
C LEU A 535 -19.20 -23.25 18.20
N ALA A 536 -18.75 -22.47 17.21
CA ALA A 536 -19.21 -21.11 16.97
C ALA A 536 -20.73 -20.98 16.80
N ASP A 537 -21.41 -22.02 16.31
CA ASP A 537 -22.86 -22.01 16.15
C ASP A 537 -23.61 -21.74 17.48
N GLY A 538 -22.99 -21.99 18.64
CA GLY A 538 -23.55 -21.70 19.96
C GLY A 538 -23.41 -20.24 20.44
N PHE A 539 -22.67 -19.39 19.74
CA PHE A 539 -22.46 -17.99 20.14
C PHE A 539 -22.35 -16.99 18.98
N LEU A 540 -22.41 -17.46 17.73
CA LEU A 540 -22.37 -16.61 16.53
C LEU A 540 -23.60 -15.70 16.50
N LEU A 541 -23.36 -14.41 16.34
CA LEU A 541 -24.39 -13.41 16.07
C LEU A 541 -24.30 -13.00 14.61
N GLU A 542 -25.27 -13.46 13.81
CA GLU A 542 -25.36 -13.05 12.42
C GLU A 542 -25.70 -11.55 12.30
N PRO A 543 -25.06 -10.80 11.38
CA PRO A 543 -25.33 -9.40 11.14
C PRO A 543 -26.82 -9.12 10.85
N GLN A 544 -27.48 -8.33 11.70
CA GLN A 544 -28.91 -8.00 11.54
C GLN A 544 -29.09 -6.63 10.89
N THR A 545 -28.38 -5.63 11.39
CA THR A 545 -28.53 -4.24 10.97
C THR A 545 -27.79 -3.96 9.65
N GLU A 546 -28.16 -2.86 8.98
CA GLU A 546 -27.46 -2.42 7.76
C GLU A 546 -25.97 -2.15 8.03
N GLY A 547 -25.65 -1.56 9.19
CA GLY A 547 -24.26 -1.26 9.58
C GLY A 547 -23.44 -2.51 9.84
N GLU A 548 -24.00 -3.50 10.53
CA GLU A 548 -23.33 -4.79 10.80
C GLU A 548 -23.06 -5.55 9.49
N LYS A 549 -24.04 -5.58 8.57
CA LYS A 549 -23.87 -6.21 7.26
C LYS A 549 -22.81 -5.48 6.42
N ALA A 550 -22.78 -4.14 6.49
CA ALA A 550 -21.74 -3.35 5.84
C ALA A 550 -20.35 -3.63 6.44
N LEU A 551 -20.26 -3.81 7.76
CA LEU A 551 -19.02 -4.08 8.48
C LEU A 551 -18.32 -5.36 8.03
N CYS A 552 -19.06 -6.37 7.57
CA CYS A 552 -18.49 -7.60 7.00
C CYS A 552 -17.57 -7.35 5.80
N GLY A 553 -17.88 -6.35 4.98
CA GLY A 553 -17.20 -6.10 3.71
C GLY A 553 -16.21 -4.95 3.73
N VAL A 554 -15.83 -4.42 4.91
CA VAL A 554 -14.89 -3.29 5.01
C VAL A 554 -13.54 -3.65 5.60
N GLN A 555 -13.34 -4.87 6.14
CA GLN A 555 -12.05 -5.25 6.70
C GLN A 555 -11.00 -5.38 5.60
N LYS A 556 -9.93 -4.57 5.69
CA LYS A 556 -8.70 -4.71 4.91
C LYS A 556 -7.69 -5.52 5.69
N MET A 557 -7.02 -6.42 5.00
CA MET A 557 -5.87 -7.14 5.51
C MET A 557 -4.78 -7.12 4.45
N LYS A 558 -3.55 -7.32 4.87
CA LYS A 558 -2.44 -7.46 3.92
C LYS A 558 -2.32 -8.91 3.49
N LYS A 559 -2.01 -9.10 2.21
CA LYS A 559 -1.78 -10.42 1.61
C LYS A 559 -0.54 -10.35 0.75
N SER A 560 0.36 -11.31 0.92
CA SER A 560 1.54 -11.46 0.07
C SER A 560 1.36 -12.61 -0.90
N GLY A 561 1.52 -12.35 -2.20
CA GLY A 561 1.39 -13.36 -3.24
C GLY A 561 -0.07 -13.79 -3.51
N GLN A 562 -0.24 -14.60 -4.57
CA GLN A 562 -1.51 -15.13 -5.10
C GLN A 562 -2.49 -14.10 -5.70
N PHE A 563 -2.54 -12.88 -5.16
CA PHE A 563 -3.40 -11.81 -5.63
C PHE A 563 -2.59 -10.60 -6.08
N VAL A 564 -3.21 -9.76 -6.91
CA VAL A 564 -2.68 -8.49 -7.38
C VAL A 564 -3.77 -7.42 -7.31
N ASN A 565 -3.37 -6.17 -7.15
CA ASN A 565 -4.26 -5.02 -7.16
C ASN A 565 -4.03 -4.19 -8.43
N ILE A 566 -5.08 -3.99 -9.23
CA ILE A 566 -5.04 -3.22 -10.47
C ILE A 566 -5.71 -1.87 -10.23
N ASN A 567 -4.98 -0.77 -10.45
CA ASN A 567 -5.53 0.58 -10.35
C ASN A 567 -6.47 0.87 -11.55
N VAL A 568 -7.77 1.03 -11.26
CA VAL A 568 -8.80 1.22 -12.29
C VAL A 568 -8.63 2.55 -13.03
N PHE A 569 -8.21 3.61 -12.33
CA PHE A 569 -7.96 4.90 -12.95
C PHE A 569 -6.79 4.81 -13.94
N GLY A 570 -5.67 4.22 -13.51
CA GLY A 570 -4.50 4.00 -14.36
C GLY A 570 -4.83 3.17 -15.60
N LEU A 571 -5.53 2.05 -15.39
CA LEU A 571 -6.00 1.18 -16.48
C LEU A 571 -6.88 1.96 -17.47
N SER A 572 -7.93 2.63 -16.97
CA SER A 572 -8.87 3.38 -17.81
C SER A 572 -8.20 4.53 -18.56
N PHE A 573 -7.28 5.23 -17.90
CA PHE A 573 -6.52 6.32 -18.51
C PHE A 573 -5.67 5.84 -19.69
N VAL A 574 -4.92 4.75 -19.52
CA VAL A 574 -4.10 4.18 -20.60
C VAL A 574 -4.98 3.78 -21.79
N PHE A 575 -6.09 3.09 -21.55
CA PHE A 575 -7.04 2.71 -22.60
C PHE A 575 -7.62 3.93 -23.33
N ALA A 576 -8.18 4.89 -22.58
CA ALA A 576 -8.83 6.06 -23.15
C ALA A 576 -7.83 6.94 -23.94
N PHE A 577 -6.64 7.17 -23.38
CA PHE A 577 -5.59 7.94 -24.05
C PHE A 577 -5.12 7.26 -25.33
N SER A 578 -4.92 5.94 -25.31
CA SER A 578 -4.51 5.16 -26.48
C SER A 578 -5.53 5.24 -27.61
N ILE A 579 -6.81 5.06 -27.29
CA ILE A 579 -7.91 5.15 -28.25
C ILE A 579 -8.02 6.57 -28.81
N LEU A 580 -7.96 7.59 -27.96
CA LEU A 580 -8.05 8.99 -28.36
C LEU A 580 -6.95 9.36 -29.35
N VAL A 581 -5.70 9.02 -29.05
CA VAL A 581 -4.55 9.30 -29.93
C VAL A 581 -4.69 8.59 -31.28
N ALA A 582 -5.13 7.33 -31.28
CA ALA A 582 -5.35 6.56 -32.51
C ALA A 582 -6.47 7.19 -33.38
N ILE A 583 -7.59 7.58 -32.77
CA ILE A 583 -8.68 8.24 -33.48
C ILE A 583 -8.19 9.56 -34.08
N ILE A 584 -7.43 10.37 -33.33
CA ILE A 584 -6.89 11.63 -33.82
C ILE A 584 -5.97 11.37 -35.03
N ASP A 585 -5.01 10.45 -34.95
CA ASP A 585 -4.10 10.15 -36.08
C ASP A 585 -4.86 9.72 -37.35
N ILE A 586 -5.80 8.78 -37.22
CA ILE A 586 -6.56 8.24 -38.35
C ILE A 586 -7.49 9.29 -38.99
N THR A 587 -8.05 10.19 -38.19
CA THR A 587 -9.04 11.17 -38.67
C THR A 587 -8.45 12.53 -39.02
N LEU A 588 -7.26 12.88 -38.52
CA LEU A 588 -6.65 14.20 -38.66
C LEU A 588 -6.59 14.65 -40.12
N LEU A 589 -6.09 13.79 -41.01
CA LEU A 589 -5.94 14.15 -42.42
C LEU A 589 -7.30 14.40 -43.09
N LYS A 590 -8.30 13.54 -42.82
CA LYS A 590 -9.66 13.70 -43.34
C LYS A 590 -10.33 14.98 -42.83
N PHE A 591 -10.14 15.27 -41.54
CA PHE A 591 -10.68 16.48 -40.90
C PHE A 591 -10.07 17.76 -41.48
N LEU A 592 -8.73 17.78 -41.66
CA LEU A 592 -8.02 18.92 -42.23
C LEU A 592 -8.39 19.19 -43.70
N ILE A 593 -8.75 18.15 -44.46
CA ILE A 593 -9.18 18.27 -45.86
C ILE A 593 -10.64 18.76 -45.96
N TYR A 594 -11.53 18.28 -45.09
CA TYR A 594 -12.97 18.57 -45.17
C TYR A 594 -13.37 19.94 -44.60
N LEU A 595 -12.67 20.47 -43.58
CA LEU A 595 -12.98 21.79 -43.05
C LEU A 595 -12.43 22.91 -43.95
N SER A 596 -13.33 23.61 -44.63
CA SER A 596 -13.05 24.69 -45.59
C SER A 596 -12.15 25.81 -45.05
N ARG A 597 -12.25 26.13 -43.76
CA ARG A 597 -11.43 27.16 -43.09
C ARG A 597 -9.98 26.72 -42.89
N PHE A 598 -9.73 25.46 -42.52
CA PHE A 598 -8.39 24.90 -42.36
C PHE A 598 -7.75 24.60 -43.72
N ARG A 599 -8.53 24.17 -44.71
CA ARG A 599 -8.09 24.01 -46.10
C ARG A 599 -7.48 25.30 -46.68
N ARG A 600 -8.01 26.49 -46.33
CA ARG A 600 -7.43 27.77 -46.78
C ARG A 600 -6.11 28.13 -46.09
N ALA A 601 -5.95 27.84 -44.79
CA ALA A 601 -4.76 28.20 -44.02
C ALA A 601 -3.60 27.20 -44.15
N LEU A 602 -3.90 25.90 -44.16
CA LEU A 602 -2.92 24.81 -44.22
C LEU A 602 -2.86 24.13 -45.60
N GLY A 603 -3.74 24.49 -46.53
CA GLY A 603 -3.86 23.89 -47.86
C GLY A 603 -2.53 23.70 -48.60
N PRO A 604 -1.67 24.72 -48.72
CA PRO A 604 -0.38 24.57 -49.39
C PRO A 604 0.58 23.60 -48.69
N ARG A 605 0.47 23.44 -47.37
CA ARG A 605 1.33 22.54 -46.59
C ARG A 605 0.82 21.10 -46.59
N ILE A 606 -0.52 20.93 -46.55
CA ILE A 606 -1.19 19.64 -46.71
C ILE A 606 -0.98 19.11 -48.13
N ALA A 607 -1.10 19.96 -49.15
CA ALA A 607 -0.80 19.57 -50.53
C ALA A 607 0.65 19.07 -50.66
N ARG A 608 1.62 19.72 -50.00
CA ARG A 608 3.02 19.22 -49.96
C ARG A 608 3.13 17.86 -49.30
N TRP A 609 2.44 17.63 -48.18
CA TRP A 609 2.36 16.31 -47.55
C TRP A 609 1.82 15.24 -48.50
N THR A 610 0.76 15.53 -49.26
CA THR A 610 0.24 14.60 -50.28
C THR A 610 1.27 14.35 -51.38
N GLN A 611 1.90 15.43 -51.87
CA GLN A 611 2.83 15.39 -52.99
C GLN A 611 4.18 14.72 -52.67
N ASP A 612 4.61 14.71 -51.41
CA ASP A 612 5.80 14.00 -50.95
C ASP A 612 5.51 12.50 -50.68
N GLY A 613 4.26 12.06 -50.88
CA GLY A 613 3.88 10.64 -50.79
C GLY A 613 4.50 9.80 -51.90
N VAL A 614 4.75 8.52 -51.62
CA VAL A 614 5.45 7.59 -52.53
C VAL A 614 4.81 7.54 -53.92
N TRP A 615 3.48 7.45 -54.00
CA TRP A 615 2.74 7.41 -55.28
C TRP A 615 2.84 8.71 -56.07
N GLN A 616 2.85 9.86 -55.38
CA GLN A 616 3.01 11.17 -56.01
C GLN A 616 4.46 11.43 -56.46
N LEU A 617 5.45 10.92 -55.73
CA LEU A 617 6.84 10.93 -56.15
C LEU A 617 7.06 10.03 -57.37
N GLN A 618 6.44 8.85 -57.39
CA GLN A 618 6.46 7.95 -58.57
C GLN A 618 5.81 8.60 -59.78
N ARG A 619 4.63 9.23 -59.63
CA ARG A 619 3.98 10.03 -60.67
C ARG A 619 4.95 11.05 -61.26
N ARG A 620 5.59 11.87 -60.42
CA ARG A 620 6.53 12.92 -60.87
C ARG A 620 7.74 12.36 -61.60
N ALA A 621 8.21 11.18 -61.22
CA ALA A 621 9.28 10.49 -61.95
C ALA A 621 8.82 10.11 -63.37
N TYR A 622 7.62 9.56 -63.52
CA TYR A 622 7.01 9.25 -64.82
C TYR A 622 6.70 10.49 -65.66
N GLU A 623 6.24 11.58 -65.04
CA GLU A 623 6.06 12.87 -65.71
C GLU A 623 7.37 13.44 -66.25
N GLY A 624 8.48 13.17 -65.55
CA GLY A 624 9.84 13.48 -65.98
C GLY A 624 10.30 12.68 -67.21
N GLU A 625 9.76 11.48 -67.43
CA GLU A 625 9.97 10.69 -68.66
C GLU A 625 8.94 11.02 -69.76
N GLY A 626 8.00 11.95 -69.50
CA GLY A 626 7.01 12.42 -70.47
C GLY A 626 5.60 11.84 -70.32
N HIS A 627 5.38 10.93 -69.35
CA HIS A 627 4.06 10.35 -69.08
C HIS A 627 3.24 11.26 -68.17
N ARG A 628 2.43 12.15 -68.76
CA ARG A 628 1.68 13.21 -68.05
C ARG A 628 0.17 13.01 -67.96
N GLU A 629 -0.36 11.90 -68.47
CA GLU A 629 -1.80 11.58 -68.49
C GLU A 629 -2.31 11.07 -67.12
N TRP A 630 -1.98 11.80 -66.05
CA TRP A 630 -2.44 11.50 -64.69
C TRP A 630 -3.67 12.32 -64.34
N THR A 631 -4.63 11.67 -63.71
CA THR A 631 -5.85 12.23 -63.12
C THR A 631 -5.75 12.21 -61.60
N ASP A 632 -6.59 12.99 -60.92
CA ASP A 632 -6.61 13.11 -59.45
C ASP A 632 -5.28 13.57 -58.83
N LEU A 633 -4.66 14.61 -59.41
CA LEU A 633 -3.35 15.14 -59.00
C LEU A 633 -3.29 15.63 -57.53
N GLU A 634 -4.42 15.97 -56.93
CA GLU A 634 -4.53 16.39 -55.53
C GLU A 634 -4.79 15.22 -54.56
N SER A 635 -5.08 14.02 -55.08
CA SER A 635 -5.32 12.80 -54.29
C SER A 635 -4.01 12.17 -53.82
N GLU A 636 -4.08 11.34 -52.78
CA GLU A 636 -2.92 10.54 -52.34
C GLU A 636 -2.49 9.51 -53.40
N ILE A 637 -3.45 8.97 -54.15
CA ILE A 637 -3.22 7.99 -55.21
C ILE A 637 -3.62 8.65 -56.54
N PRO A 638 -2.64 9.03 -57.39
CA PRO A 638 -2.93 9.51 -58.73
C PRO A 638 -3.32 8.34 -59.64
N LEU A 639 -4.22 8.59 -60.59
CA LEU A 639 -4.79 7.57 -61.46
C LEU A 639 -4.45 7.85 -62.94
N MET A 640 -4.47 6.82 -63.78
CA MET A 640 -4.44 6.96 -65.23
C MET A 640 -5.71 6.37 -65.85
N GLU A 641 -5.99 6.74 -67.09
CA GLU A 641 -7.10 6.16 -67.84
C GLU A 641 -6.96 4.64 -68.03
N LYS A 642 -8.09 3.96 -68.18
CA LYS A 642 -8.15 2.50 -68.26
C LYS A 642 -7.34 1.99 -69.46
N GLY A 643 -6.39 1.09 -69.19
CA GLY A 643 -5.59 0.41 -70.22
C GLY A 643 -4.28 1.11 -70.59
N HIS A 644 -3.97 2.25 -69.96
CA HIS A 644 -2.69 2.94 -70.17
C HIS A 644 -1.53 2.10 -69.60
N LYS A 645 -0.48 1.88 -70.39
CA LYS A 645 0.70 1.08 -70.00
C LYS A 645 1.90 1.99 -69.77
N LEU A 646 2.51 1.87 -68.61
CA LEU A 646 3.75 2.55 -68.27
C LEU A 646 4.95 1.64 -68.56
N LYS A 647 6.00 2.22 -69.16
CA LYS A 647 7.29 1.56 -69.27
C LYS A 647 7.94 1.50 -67.87
N ASP A 648 8.83 0.54 -67.63
CA ASP A 648 9.62 0.55 -66.40
C ASP A 648 10.59 1.75 -66.39
N LEU A 649 10.75 2.40 -65.23
CA LEU A 649 11.62 3.57 -65.10
C LEU A 649 13.08 3.16 -65.30
N SER A 650 13.83 3.98 -66.04
CA SER A 650 15.25 3.72 -66.24
C SER A 650 16.04 3.75 -64.92
N ILE A 651 16.91 2.75 -64.70
CA ILE A 651 17.75 2.66 -63.47
C ILE A 651 18.69 3.87 -63.33
N LEU A 652 19.08 4.47 -64.46
CA LEU A 652 19.93 5.66 -64.52
C LEU A 652 19.27 6.71 -65.39
N TRP A 653 18.93 7.85 -64.78
CA TRP A 653 18.51 9.03 -65.52
C TRP A 653 19.75 9.78 -66.03
N LEU A 654 19.96 9.77 -67.35
CA LEU A 654 21.08 10.45 -68.00
C LEU A 654 20.55 11.68 -68.74
N PRO A 655 20.94 12.91 -68.35
CA PRO A 655 20.56 14.11 -69.08
C PRO A 655 21.07 14.01 -70.53
N GLY A 656 20.15 14.00 -71.49
CA GLY A 656 20.43 13.91 -72.94
C GLY A 656 20.00 12.61 -73.63
N LYS A 657 19.62 11.54 -72.90
CA LYS A 657 19.05 10.30 -73.48
C LYS A 657 17.57 10.10 -73.16
N SER A 658 17.01 10.91 -72.27
CA SER A 658 15.59 10.94 -71.94
C SER A 658 14.89 12.03 -72.75
N PRO A 659 13.60 11.88 -73.11
CA PRO A 659 12.88 12.88 -73.90
C PRO A 659 12.92 14.24 -73.21
N MET A 660 13.57 15.20 -73.86
CA MET A 660 13.79 16.54 -73.32
C MET A 660 12.48 17.33 -73.35
N MET A 661 12.22 18.10 -72.29
CA MET A 661 11.10 19.02 -72.19
C MET A 661 11.14 20.03 -73.35
N VAL A 662 10.16 20.00 -74.25
CA VAL A 662 9.90 21.12 -75.16
C VAL A 662 9.25 22.23 -74.34
N GLN A 663 10.02 23.27 -73.99
CA GLN A 663 9.47 24.52 -73.49
C GLN A 663 8.72 25.20 -74.64
N THR A 664 7.38 25.22 -74.58
CA THR A 664 6.58 26.07 -75.45
C THR A 664 6.64 27.51 -74.93
N THR A 665 7.28 28.38 -75.68
CA THR A 665 7.36 29.83 -75.43
C THR A 665 5.99 30.47 -75.69
N SER A 666 5.44 31.15 -74.68
CA SER A 666 4.56 32.32 -74.89
C SER A 666 4.35 33.09 -73.59
N PHE A 667 5.17 34.12 -73.38
CA PHE A 667 4.73 35.32 -72.65
C PHE A 667 5.36 36.53 -73.33
N THR A 668 4.58 37.13 -74.23
CA THR A 668 4.69 38.52 -74.63
C THR A 668 4.53 39.39 -73.38
N SER A 669 5.58 40.11 -72.98
CA SER A 669 5.47 41.18 -72.00
C SER A 669 5.43 42.52 -72.72
N SER A 670 4.29 43.19 -72.62
CA SER A 670 4.09 44.59 -72.99
C SER A 670 4.80 45.52 -72.01
N ASN A 671 5.63 46.42 -72.55
CA ASN A 671 6.11 47.70 -72.04
C ASN A 671 6.00 48.01 -70.52
N SER A 672 7.17 48.24 -69.91
CA SER A 672 7.41 49.46 -69.14
C SER A 672 8.91 49.74 -69.07
N SER A 673 9.30 50.86 -69.69
CA SER A 673 10.59 51.52 -69.61
C SER A 673 10.98 51.90 -68.18
N VAL A 674 12.22 51.59 -67.75
CA VAL A 674 13.10 52.50 -67.00
C VAL A 674 14.56 52.09 -67.27
N SER A 675 15.35 53.10 -67.63
CA SER A 675 16.80 53.17 -67.86
C SER A 675 17.63 52.90 -66.60
N GLU A 676 18.75 52.18 -66.69
CA GLU A 676 20.11 52.72 -66.43
C GLU A 676 21.21 51.65 -66.53
N GLN A 677 22.40 52.14 -66.89
CA GLN A 677 23.60 51.47 -67.40
C GLN A 677 24.44 50.67 -66.37
N PRO A 678 25.40 49.85 -66.84
CA PRO A 678 26.25 48.98 -66.01
C PRO A 678 27.54 49.68 -65.54
N PRO A 679 28.37 48.99 -64.74
CA PRO A 679 29.75 48.88 -65.20
C PRO A 679 30.35 47.47 -65.06
N THR A 680 31.00 47.11 -66.16
CA THR A 680 32.18 46.24 -66.29
C THR A 680 33.30 46.61 -65.31
N TYR A 681 34.02 45.62 -64.77
CA TYR A 681 35.47 45.71 -64.70
C TYR A 681 36.14 44.33 -64.73
N ASP A 682 37.20 44.30 -65.52
CA ASP A 682 38.07 43.23 -65.97
C ASP A 682 39.27 43.06 -65.00
N GLY A 683 40.06 41.98 -65.10
CA GLY A 683 41.36 41.94 -64.42
C GLY A 683 41.92 40.59 -63.97
N SER A 684 42.24 39.73 -64.95
CA SER A 684 43.49 38.98 -65.11
C SER A 684 44.49 38.70 -63.94
N VAL A 685 44.85 37.41 -63.82
CA VAL A 685 46.21 36.81 -63.97
C VAL A 685 47.24 36.90 -62.81
N ASN A 686 47.67 35.72 -62.34
CA ASN A 686 49.06 35.19 -62.19
C ASN A 686 49.01 33.93 -61.28
N SER A 687 49.26 32.68 -61.70
CA SER A 687 50.50 31.98 -62.11
C SER A 687 51.62 31.93 -61.05
N ALA A 688 51.90 30.71 -60.54
CA ALA A 688 53.23 30.11 -60.24
C ALA A 688 53.03 28.82 -59.41
N GLU A 689 53.32 27.64 -59.98
CA GLU A 689 54.48 26.75 -59.65
C GLU A 689 54.32 25.97 -58.32
N ALA A 690 54.02 24.67 -58.37
CA ALA A 690 54.92 23.52 -58.60
C ALA A 690 55.67 23.09 -57.33
N ILE A 691 55.46 21.82 -56.90
CA ILE A 691 56.47 20.84 -56.45
C ILE A 691 55.76 19.47 -56.26
N GLU A 692 56.55 18.45 -56.55
CA GLU A 692 56.28 17.04 -56.83
C GLU A 692 55.87 16.11 -55.67
N GLU A 693 55.39 14.93 -56.11
CA GLU A 693 55.51 13.59 -55.52
C GLU A 693 54.93 13.28 -54.12
N ASN A 694 53.88 12.44 -54.09
CA ASN A 694 54.14 11.01 -53.91
C ASN A 694 52.93 10.10 -54.24
N ALA A 695 53.28 8.96 -54.81
CA ALA A 695 52.39 7.86 -55.14
C ALA A 695 51.87 7.16 -53.87
N GLY A 696 50.59 6.80 -53.89
CA GLY A 696 49.95 5.96 -52.88
C GLY A 696 48.72 5.28 -53.48
N GLN A 697 48.94 4.12 -54.09
CA GLN A 697 47.90 3.26 -54.64
C GLN A 697 46.90 2.80 -53.57
N ARG A 698 45.62 2.91 -53.94
CA ARG A 698 44.53 1.92 -53.79
C ARG A 698 44.47 1.09 -52.50
N THR A 699 43.33 1.21 -51.81
CA THR A 699 42.45 0.04 -51.61
C THR A 699 41.00 0.52 -51.45
N GLY A 700 40.13 -0.02 -52.30
CA GLY A 700 38.70 0.19 -52.25
C GLY A 700 38.04 -0.73 -51.23
N TRP A 701 37.09 -0.20 -50.49
CA TRP A 701 36.14 -0.95 -49.67
C TRP A 701 34.72 -0.49 -50.05
N TYR A 702 34.23 -1.02 -51.16
CA TYR A 702 32.82 -0.96 -51.55
C TYR A 702 32.51 -2.28 -52.26
N GLU A 703 32.08 -3.28 -51.49
CA GLU A 703 31.37 -4.48 -51.93
C GLU A 703 31.04 -5.31 -50.67
N PHE A 704 30.07 -4.85 -49.88
CA PHE A 704 29.33 -5.75 -48.99
C PHE A 704 27.96 -5.15 -48.70
N TRP A 705 26.92 -5.98 -48.74
CA TRP A 705 25.48 -5.69 -48.76
C TRP A 705 24.81 -5.59 -50.13
N ARG A 706 24.83 -6.72 -50.84
CA ARG A 706 23.72 -7.17 -51.69
C ARG A 706 23.47 -8.66 -51.44
N ARG A 707 22.20 -9.03 -51.20
CA ARG A 707 21.60 -10.38 -50.99
C ARG A 707 21.56 -10.90 -49.54
N ARG A 708 20.43 -10.71 -48.86
CA ARG A 708 19.23 -11.55 -48.99
C ARG A 708 17.99 -10.72 -48.66
#